data_AF-A0A5P9GLZ2-F1
#
_entry.id   AF-A0A5P9GLZ2-F1
#
_cell.length_a   1.000
_cell.length_b   1.000
_cell.length_c   1.000
_cell.angle_alpha   90.00
_cell.angle_beta   90.00
_cell.angle_gamma   90.00
#
_symmetry.space_group_name_H-M   'P 1'
#
loop_
_entity.id
_entity.type
_entity.pdbx_description
1 polymer ?
#
loop_
_entity_poly.entity_id
_entity_poly.type
_entity_poly.pdbx_seq_one_letter_code
_entity_poly.pdbx_strand_id
1 'polypeptide(L)'
;MTETIEPHELPNALDRAPDGVKALSLDCFDTLLWRDCHAPTDVFSALDHVLPGQRIVGERNARKAEATLRRRTEIGMRAIYEHAMPNAGESIREEAIAGELDLEARVCFAFAPTVDLMREAKRRGIKVIIVSDTYLSARQLENLIRKAAGDEVADLIDRVFASCEAGVSKAQGLLAKALKAMKLRAHEVLHIGDNKAADFDASRALGVPALHLVQFTDAARQRLRFERACQQIAGEADGGARGLMPHRALIAIGEPQTTHPAQGFGFTVLGPVFHAFDRWLRREAEALEQAHGGTVHWLFLLRDGHLPQIVHDAGGASPSTARVELSRFTATAASLASRAAYDRHVALEHGLNPATLALQMLFAEDEIAKVVGSPSSDAELTEASQRLLAELRSGQRRKLTIRRARAFADRLIAHIRAAVDPQPGDTLMLVDLGYNGSAQNRVDALLSEAFGVQVAGRYLLMREMQATGLDKQGLIDPRHYDPAFLEAMCSNVAVIEQLATCEMGSVVDYTEKGEPIRKRSAVKGRQSSVRNAVQAGVVRFAEAATDPPVIRMKDHDAERGWREAAAGALARFMFLPQPRELEIVRRFEHDVNLGSERMVPLFDPERAGEGMRRRGLFYMKGSARMFLPAELAQEDMSTRLSLLVQKRFGLGLTYADHAPRTIALPAYYLSATQASQTEIEARATHDGYFAARIPVGEAGYGVALQLGAAFRWVEIASITCSPLSALAGGSHNDAAPLPVNARYEGFIEHAPGLVECRNEEALVLVMPDAVPSSDQPQMIEIVFRPIRHRGRASEKAPTVTSTITVPGKAA
;
A
#
# COMPACT_ATOMS: atom_id res chain seq x y z
N MET A 1 18.17 30.90 21.79
CA MET A 1 18.45 29.52 21.34
C MET A 1 17.13 28.90 20.93
N THR A 2 17.08 28.14 19.85
CA THR A 2 15.90 27.32 19.52
C THR A 2 15.57 26.42 20.71
N GLU A 3 14.30 26.22 21.02
CA GLU A 3 13.84 25.43 22.19
C GLU A 3 13.59 23.95 21.82
N THR A 4 13.65 23.63 20.53
CA THR A 4 13.48 22.29 19.95
C THR A 4 14.80 21.75 19.40
N ILE A 5 14.95 20.43 19.37
CA ILE A 5 16.07 19.73 18.76
C ILE A 5 15.57 18.54 17.93
N GLU A 6 16.15 18.33 16.76
CA GLU A 6 15.84 17.19 15.91
C GLU A 6 16.80 16.01 16.15
N PRO A 7 16.41 14.77 15.83
CA PRO A 7 17.20 13.57 16.10
C PRO A 7 18.64 13.62 15.58
N HIS A 8 18.86 14.19 14.39
CA HIS A 8 20.18 14.29 13.78
C HIS A 8 21.08 15.36 14.43
N GLU A 9 20.50 16.26 15.22
CA GLU A 9 21.22 17.31 15.95
C GLU A 9 21.64 16.88 17.36
N LEU A 10 21.05 15.80 17.90
CA LEU A 10 21.27 15.32 19.26
C LEU A 10 22.74 15.15 19.65
N PRO A 11 23.65 14.61 18.81
CA PRO A 11 25.04 14.45 19.20
C PRO A 11 25.73 15.78 19.58
N ASN A 12 25.23 16.90 19.03
CA ASN A 12 25.76 18.24 19.27
C ASN A 12 24.91 19.05 20.27
N ALA A 13 23.95 18.43 20.97
CA ALA A 13 23.02 19.14 21.84
C ALA A 13 23.71 19.94 22.96
N LEU A 14 24.87 19.48 23.45
CA LEU A 14 25.64 20.15 24.50
C LEU A 14 26.26 21.47 24.04
N ASP A 15 26.41 21.71 22.75
CA ASP A 15 26.90 23.00 22.23
C ASP A 15 25.84 24.10 22.35
N ARG A 16 24.59 23.71 22.61
CA ARG A 16 23.46 24.60 22.92
C ARG A 16 23.22 24.72 24.43
N ALA A 17 24.01 24.02 25.25
CA ALA A 17 23.88 24.09 26.71
C ALA A 17 24.42 25.42 27.24
N PRO A 18 23.83 26.00 28.30
CA PRO A 18 24.44 27.10 29.01
C PRO A 18 25.79 26.72 29.63
N ASP A 19 26.65 27.71 29.87
CA ASP A 19 27.91 27.49 30.59
C ASP A 19 27.66 26.93 32.00
N GLY A 20 28.53 26.02 32.43
CA GLY A 20 28.49 25.46 33.79
C GLY A 20 27.50 24.31 34.00
N VAL A 21 26.96 23.71 32.93
CA VAL A 21 26.22 22.44 33.03
C VAL A 21 27.12 21.32 33.56
N LYS A 22 26.63 20.63 34.59
CA LYS A 22 27.30 19.52 35.29
C LYS A 22 26.57 18.19 35.13
N ALA A 23 25.30 18.21 34.74
CA ALA A 23 24.55 17.00 34.39
C ALA A 23 23.67 17.18 33.15
N LEU A 24 23.67 16.17 32.29
CA LEU A 24 22.69 15.92 31.25
C LEU A 24 21.59 15.03 31.83
N SER A 25 20.35 15.51 31.81
CA SER A 25 19.17 14.78 32.23
C SER A 25 18.39 14.36 30.99
N LEU A 26 18.10 13.08 30.81
CA LEU A 26 17.36 12.56 29.67
C LEU A 26 16.05 11.90 30.14
N ASP A 27 14.99 12.03 29.35
CA ASP A 27 13.92 11.03 29.42
C ASP A 27 14.42 9.65 28.92
N CYS A 28 13.72 8.59 29.29
CA CYS A 28 14.04 7.25 28.84
C CYS A 28 13.34 6.89 27.53
N PHE A 29 12.00 6.81 27.51
CA PHE A 29 11.28 6.25 26.35
C PHE A 29 11.13 7.30 25.25
N ASP A 30 11.21 6.89 23.99
CA ASP A 30 11.15 7.80 22.83
C ASP A 30 12.25 8.90 22.84
N THR A 31 13.23 8.78 23.75
CA THR A 31 14.40 9.66 23.87
C THR A 31 15.69 8.82 23.84
N LEU A 32 15.96 8.01 24.87
CA LEU A 32 17.07 7.06 24.91
C LEU A 32 16.67 5.70 24.34
N LEU A 33 15.63 5.08 24.92
CA LEU A 33 15.10 3.80 24.47
C LEU A 33 13.90 4.01 23.57
N TRP A 34 13.99 3.53 22.35
CA TRP A 34 12.91 3.52 21.37
C TRP A 34 12.39 2.11 21.22
N ARG A 35 11.15 1.99 20.72
CA ARG A 35 10.54 0.71 20.39
C ARG A 35 10.43 0.57 18.88
N ASP A 36 10.59 -0.66 18.39
CA ASP A 36 10.27 -0.96 16.99
C ASP A 36 8.77 -0.85 16.71
N CYS A 37 7.90 -1.00 17.70
CA CYS A 37 6.46 -0.92 17.51
C CYS A 37 5.93 0.52 17.45
N HIS A 38 4.79 0.74 16.78
CA HIS A 38 4.17 2.05 16.64
C HIS A 38 3.75 2.67 17.98
N ALA A 39 3.07 1.89 18.83
CA ALA A 39 2.62 2.34 20.15
C ALA A 39 3.09 1.37 21.26
N PRO A 40 3.34 1.84 22.49
CA PRO A 40 3.72 0.96 23.61
C PRO A 40 2.71 -0.16 23.88
N THR A 41 1.42 0.10 23.66
CA THR A 41 0.35 -0.90 23.83
C THR A 41 0.41 -2.03 22.82
N ASP A 42 1.13 -1.88 21.70
CA ASP A 42 1.30 -2.95 20.71
C ASP A 42 2.15 -4.11 21.27
N VAL A 43 3.01 -3.85 22.27
CA VAL A 43 3.80 -4.88 22.95
C VAL A 43 2.90 -5.86 23.71
N PHE A 44 1.79 -5.37 24.26
CA PHE A 44 0.90 -6.17 25.12
C PHE A 44 0.23 -7.34 24.40
N SER A 45 0.19 -7.30 23.08
CA SER A 45 -0.33 -8.41 22.26
C SER A 45 0.50 -9.68 22.34
N ALA A 46 1.74 -9.59 22.84
CA ALA A 46 2.64 -10.71 23.06
C ALA A 46 2.58 -11.28 24.50
N LEU A 47 1.72 -10.75 25.37
CA LEU A 47 1.64 -11.20 26.77
C LEU A 47 0.91 -12.55 26.87
N ASP A 48 1.51 -13.49 27.61
CA ASP A 48 0.96 -14.84 27.77
C ASP A 48 -0.17 -14.92 28.82
N HIS A 49 -0.05 -14.15 29.92
CA HIS A 49 -0.91 -14.30 31.09
C HIS A 49 -2.16 -13.40 31.09
N VAL A 50 -2.15 -12.32 30.30
CA VAL A 50 -3.22 -11.33 30.25
C VAL A 50 -3.43 -10.85 28.83
N LEU A 51 -4.68 -10.64 28.45
CA LEU A 51 -5.02 -9.99 27.18
C LEU A 51 -4.63 -8.50 27.24
N PRO A 52 -4.32 -7.85 26.10
CA PRO A 52 -3.99 -6.43 26.05
C PRO A 52 -5.02 -5.54 26.76
N GLY A 53 -6.31 -5.83 26.54
CA GLY A 53 -7.41 -5.11 27.19
C GLY A 53 -7.42 -5.26 28.71
N GLN A 54 -7.08 -6.44 29.25
CA GLN A 54 -7.00 -6.68 30.69
C GLN A 54 -5.83 -5.91 31.30
N ARG A 55 -4.66 -5.93 30.65
CA ARG A 55 -3.47 -5.18 31.08
C ARG A 55 -3.71 -3.66 31.10
N ILE A 56 -4.35 -3.11 30.07
CA ILE A 56 -4.70 -1.68 29.98
C ILE A 56 -5.70 -1.30 31.07
N VAL A 57 -6.74 -2.11 31.28
CA VAL A 57 -7.74 -1.86 32.33
C VAL A 57 -7.14 -1.98 33.73
N GLY A 58 -6.23 -2.94 33.95
CA GLY A 58 -5.49 -3.12 35.19
C GLY A 58 -4.71 -1.86 35.57
N GLU A 59 -3.98 -1.27 34.62
CA GLU A 59 -3.25 -0.02 34.85
C GLU A 59 -4.18 1.14 35.21
N ARG A 60 -5.25 1.31 34.43
CA ARG A 60 -6.26 2.35 34.69
C ARG A 60 -6.86 2.21 36.09
N ASN A 61 -7.18 0.98 36.50
CA ASN A 61 -7.77 0.71 37.82
C ASN A 61 -6.77 0.98 38.94
N ALA A 62 -5.50 0.57 38.76
CA ALA A 62 -4.44 0.86 39.72
C ALA A 62 -4.22 2.37 39.90
N ARG A 63 -4.18 3.16 38.81
CA ARG A 63 -4.08 4.64 38.89
C ARG A 63 -5.28 5.25 39.62
N LYS A 64 -6.49 4.76 39.33
CA LYS A 64 -7.72 5.22 39.99
C LYS A 64 -7.71 4.91 41.49
N ALA A 65 -7.25 3.73 41.88
CA ALA A 65 -7.14 3.33 43.27
C ALA A 65 -6.12 4.20 44.02
N GLU A 66 -4.93 4.41 43.45
CA GLU A 66 -3.88 5.25 44.04
C GLU A 66 -4.33 6.71 44.20
N ALA A 67 -5.03 7.26 43.20
CA ALA A 67 -5.57 8.62 43.24
C ALA A 67 -6.64 8.77 44.33
N THR A 68 -7.49 7.76 44.50
CA THR A 68 -8.59 7.77 45.48
C THR A 68 -8.08 7.61 46.91
N LEU A 69 -7.19 6.63 47.14
CA LEU A 69 -6.76 6.23 48.47
C LEU A 69 -5.61 7.09 49.00
N ARG A 70 -4.71 7.54 48.11
CA ARG A 70 -3.44 8.19 48.50
C ARG A 70 -3.22 9.56 47.87
N ARG A 71 -4.15 10.04 47.04
CA ARG A 71 -4.07 11.32 46.30
C ARG A 71 -2.79 11.44 45.47
N ARG A 72 -2.35 10.33 44.87
CA ARG A 72 -1.20 10.23 43.95
C ARG A 72 -1.62 9.58 42.65
N THR A 73 -0.87 9.83 41.57
CA THR A 73 -1.17 9.29 40.23
C THR A 73 -0.17 8.25 39.75
N GLU A 74 1.01 8.20 40.37
CA GLU A 74 2.10 7.31 40.01
C GLU A 74 1.92 5.93 40.64
N ILE A 75 2.09 4.89 39.83
CA ILE A 75 1.94 3.49 40.24
C ILE A 75 3.10 2.66 39.70
N GLY A 76 3.45 1.57 40.40
CA GLY A 76 4.42 0.60 39.91
C GLY A 76 3.75 -0.58 39.21
N MET A 77 4.54 -1.33 38.44
CA MET A 77 4.08 -2.51 37.68
C MET A 77 3.41 -3.59 38.55
N ARG A 78 3.85 -3.78 39.80
CA ARG A 78 3.20 -4.64 40.80
C ARG A 78 1.71 -4.31 40.94
N ALA A 79 1.39 -3.03 41.16
CA ALA A 79 0.02 -2.57 41.36
C ALA A 79 -0.83 -2.78 40.10
N ILE A 80 -0.23 -2.67 38.93
CA ILE A 80 -0.91 -2.95 37.66
C ILE A 80 -1.36 -4.41 37.60
N TYR A 81 -0.46 -5.36 37.88
CA TYR A 81 -0.77 -6.78 37.81
C TYR A 81 -1.64 -7.28 38.96
N GLU A 82 -1.60 -6.64 40.13
CA GLU A 82 -2.58 -6.87 41.20
C GLU A 82 -4.01 -6.54 40.73
N HIS A 83 -4.19 -5.50 39.91
CA HIS A 83 -5.51 -5.13 39.38
C HIS A 83 -5.87 -5.89 38.09
N ALA A 84 -4.89 -6.25 37.26
CA ALA A 84 -5.12 -7.05 36.05
C ALA A 84 -5.44 -8.52 36.39
N MET A 85 -4.85 -9.04 37.47
CA MET A 85 -4.96 -10.43 37.91
C MET A 85 -5.32 -10.53 39.41
N PRO A 86 -6.50 -10.03 39.83
CA PRO A 86 -6.83 -9.84 41.25
C PRO A 86 -6.89 -11.11 42.09
N ASN A 87 -7.14 -12.25 41.47
CA ASN A 87 -7.25 -13.56 42.16
C ASN A 87 -6.07 -14.49 41.84
N ALA A 88 -5.06 -14.05 41.09
CA ALA A 88 -3.88 -14.86 40.80
C ALA A 88 -2.93 -14.94 42.01
N GLY A 89 -2.25 -16.07 42.16
CA GLY A 89 -1.17 -16.23 43.13
C GLY A 89 0.02 -15.31 42.83
N GLU A 90 0.83 -15.03 43.85
CA GLU A 90 1.97 -14.11 43.74
C GLU A 90 3.00 -14.58 42.70
N SER A 91 3.31 -15.88 42.65
CA SER A 91 4.25 -16.45 41.68
C SER A 91 3.81 -16.19 40.23
N ILE A 92 2.52 -16.39 39.92
CA ILE A 92 1.96 -16.18 38.58
C ILE A 92 2.02 -14.70 38.20
N ARG A 93 1.80 -13.79 39.15
CA ARG A 93 1.94 -12.35 38.88
C ARG A 93 3.39 -11.96 38.62
N GLU A 94 4.34 -12.54 39.35
CA GLU A 94 5.77 -12.30 39.11
C GLU A 94 6.22 -12.81 37.75
N GLU A 95 5.74 -14.00 37.34
CA GLU A 95 5.96 -14.53 35.99
C GLU A 95 5.41 -13.59 34.92
N ALA A 96 4.19 -13.08 35.09
CA ALA A 96 3.58 -12.14 34.15
C ALA A 96 4.34 -10.81 34.06
N ILE A 97 4.81 -10.27 35.19
CA ILE A 97 5.63 -9.05 35.24
C ILE A 97 6.98 -9.28 34.56
N ALA A 98 7.64 -10.42 34.82
CA ALA A 98 8.88 -10.79 34.17
C ALA A 98 8.70 -10.95 32.66
N GLY A 99 7.59 -11.55 32.22
CA GLY A 99 7.22 -11.66 30.82
C GLY A 99 7.08 -10.31 30.13
N GLU A 100 6.37 -9.35 30.73
CA GLU A 100 6.25 -7.99 30.16
C GLU A 100 7.61 -7.28 30.07
N LEU A 101 8.45 -7.38 31.10
CA LEU A 101 9.80 -6.81 31.11
C LEU A 101 10.70 -7.40 30.02
N ASP A 102 10.64 -8.72 29.82
CA ASP A 102 11.41 -9.40 28.78
C ASP A 102 10.89 -9.04 27.38
N LEU A 103 9.58 -8.90 27.20
CA LEU A 103 9.00 -8.44 25.94
C LEU A 103 9.40 -7.00 25.62
N GLU A 104 9.33 -6.09 26.60
CA GLU A 104 9.80 -4.71 26.45
C GLU A 104 11.30 -4.69 26.05
N ALA A 105 12.14 -5.52 26.66
CA ALA A 105 13.55 -5.59 26.31
C ALA A 105 13.80 -6.11 24.88
N ARG A 106 12.94 -7.00 24.37
CA ARG A 106 13.07 -7.56 23.00
C ARG A 106 12.74 -6.55 21.90
N VAL A 107 11.79 -5.66 22.14
CA VAL A 107 11.33 -4.66 21.15
C VAL A 107 12.01 -3.30 21.30
N CYS A 108 12.68 -3.07 22.43
CA CYS A 108 13.40 -1.84 22.70
C CYS A 108 14.83 -1.86 22.13
N PHE A 109 15.32 -0.68 21.79
CA PHE A 109 16.71 -0.43 21.43
C PHE A 109 17.13 0.96 21.91
N ALA A 110 18.43 1.19 22.11
CA ALA A 110 18.93 2.54 22.36
C ALA A 110 19.11 3.28 21.04
N PHE A 111 18.59 4.51 20.98
CA PHE A 111 18.71 5.38 19.83
C PHE A 111 20.12 5.97 19.76
N ALA A 112 20.88 5.63 18.71
CA ALA A 112 22.32 5.91 18.64
C ALA A 112 22.68 7.40 18.85
N PRO A 113 21.97 8.39 18.25
CA PRO A 113 22.26 9.80 18.49
C PRO A 113 22.16 10.23 19.96
N THR A 114 21.26 9.63 20.73
CA THR A 114 21.15 9.88 22.17
C THR A 114 22.34 9.28 22.92
N VAL A 115 22.79 8.09 22.53
CA VAL A 115 23.98 7.46 23.13
C VAL A 115 25.26 8.24 22.81
N ASP A 116 25.40 8.76 21.59
CA ASP A 116 26.54 9.60 21.21
C ASP A 116 26.57 10.90 22.01
N LEU A 117 25.40 11.51 22.24
CA LEU A 117 25.27 12.63 23.17
C LEU A 117 25.70 12.25 24.61
N MET A 118 25.33 11.07 25.10
CA MET A 118 25.75 10.59 26.42
C MET A 118 27.26 10.38 26.51
N ARG A 119 27.88 9.81 25.47
CA ARG A 119 29.33 9.64 25.36
C ARG A 119 30.04 11.00 25.37
N GLU A 120 29.52 11.97 24.62
CA GLU A 120 30.04 13.33 24.59
C GLU A 120 29.91 14.03 25.95
N ALA A 121 28.79 13.84 26.66
CA ALA A 121 28.63 14.33 28.03
C ALA A 121 29.72 13.78 28.96
N LYS A 122 29.96 12.47 28.92
CA LYS A 122 31.02 11.83 29.71
C LYS A 122 32.40 12.36 29.36
N ARG A 123 32.69 12.56 28.07
CA ARG A 123 33.96 13.14 27.60
C ARG A 123 34.18 14.55 28.15
N ARG A 124 33.11 15.35 28.31
CA ARG A 124 33.15 16.69 28.93
C ARG A 124 33.11 16.67 30.47
N GLY A 125 33.11 15.49 31.11
CA GLY A 125 33.00 15.35 32.56
C GLY A 125 31.61 15.68 33.11
N ILE A 126 30.59 15.71 32.26
CA ILE A 126 29.19 15.95 32.60
C ILE A 126 28.55 14.61 32.98
N LYS A 127 27.85 14.58 34.12
CA LYS A 127 27.10 13.41 34.56
C LYS A 127 25.88 13.16 33.68
N VAL A 128 25.47 11.93 33.48
CA VAL A 128 24.26 11.56 32.75
C VAL A 128 23.28 10.94 33.72
N ILE A 129 22.07 11.48 33.79
CA ILE A 129 20.98 10.93 34.60
C ILE A 129 19.76 10.69 33.73
N ILE A 130 18.97 9.67 34.09
CA ILE A 130 17.66 9.42 33.49
C ILE A 130 16.58 9.89 34.46
N VAL A 131 15.62 10.65 33.96
CA VAL A 131 14.44 11.09 34.71
C VAL A 131 13.23 10.74 33.86
N SER A 132 12.42 9.77 34.28
CA SER A 132 11.33 9.25 33.45
C SER A 132 10.03 9.03 34.23
N ASP A 133 8.92 9.38 33.57
CA ASP A 133 7.57 9.09 34.05
C ASP A 133 7.20 7.67 33.60
N THR A 134 7.29 6.71 34.52
CA THR A 134 7.19 5.28 34.21
C THR A 134 6.65 4.48 35.38
N TYR A 135 6.03 3.34 35.07
CA TYR A 135 5.63 2.32 36.06
C TYR A 135 6.76 1.33 36.41
N LEU A 136 7.94 1.49 35.80
CA LEU A 136 9.15 0.72 36.09
C LEU A 136 9.96 1.37 37.22
N SER A 137 10.36 0.59 38.22
CA SER A 137 11.34 1.06 39.22
C SER A 137 12.68 1.43 38.57
N ALA A 138 13.51 2.25 39.22
CA ALA A 138 14.84 2.60 38.71
C ALA A 138 15.66 1.35 38.37
N ARG A 139 15.65 0.34 39.25
CA ARG A 139 16.32 -0.95 39.01
C ARG A 139 15.75 -1.70 37.81
N GLN A 140 14.43 -1.72 37.63
CA GLN A 140 13.80 -2.36 36.46
C GLN A 140 14.17 -1.63 35.17
N LEU A 141 14.21 -0.29 35.20
CA LEU A 141 14.56 0.52 34.03
C LEU A 141 16.05 0.36 33.65
N GLU A 142 16.95 0.37 34.64
CA GLU A 142 18.39 0.08 34.42
C GLU A 142 18.58 -1.32 33.82
N ASN A 143 17.89 -2.33 34.34
CA ASN A 143 17.93 -3.68 33.80
C ASN A 143 17.35 -3.77 32.38
N LEU A 144 16.29 -3.01 32.08
CA LEU A 144 15.71 -2.93 30.73
C LEU A 144 16.73 -2.34 29.75
N ILE A 145 17.35 -1.21 30.09
CA ILE A 145 18.39 -0.56 29.26
C ILE A 145 19.54 -1.54 29.00
N ARG A 146 20.00 -2.22 30.05
CA ARG A 146 21.09 -3.20 29.98
C ARG A 146 20.74 -4.38 29.07
N LYS A 147 19.54 -4.95 29.20
CA LYS A 147 19.07 -6.06 28.35
C LYS A 147 18.86 -5.64 26.89
N ALA A 148 18.29 -4.47 26.66
CA ALA A 148 17.95 -3.99 25.32
C ALA A 148 19.20 -3.51 24.56
N ALA A 149 20.06 -2.71 25.19
CA ALA A 149 21.13 -1.96 24.55
C ALA A 149 22.55 -2.32 25.02
N GLY A 150 22.70 -3.16 26.04
CA GLY A 150 23.98 -3.66 26.54
C GLY A 150 24.56 -2.86 27.72
N ASP A 151 25.59 -3.44 28.33
CA ASP A 151 26.27 -2.87 29.51
C ASP A 151 26.95 -1.53 29.20
N GLU A 152 27.56 -1.39 28.02
CA GLU A 152 28.25 -0.16 27.63
C GLU A 152 27.32 1.07 27.63
N VAL A 153 26.07 0.91 27.21
CA VAL A 153 25.08 1.99 27.21
C VAL A 153 24.58 2.24 28.64
N ALA A 154 24.30 1.17 29.40
CA ALA A 154 23.82 1.28 30.77
C ALA A 154 24.84 1.96 31.70
N ASP A 155 26.13 1.66 31.53
CA ASP A 155 27.21 2.17 32.38
C ASP A 155 27.56 3.65 32.11
N LEU A 156 27.04 4.22 31.01
CA LEU A 156 27.04 5.67 30.80
C LEU A 156 26.08 6.39 31.74
N ILE A 157 25.15 5.71 32.42
CA ILE A 157 24.13 6.34 33.26
C ILE A 157 24.63 6.38 34.72
N ASP A 158 24.78 7.58 35.28
CA ASP A 158 25.19 7.74 36.68
C ASP A 158 24.06 7.45 37.67
N ARG A 159 22.81 7.73 37.27
CA ARG A 159 21.63 7.52 38.12
C ARG A 159 20.31 7.57 37.36
N VAL A 160 19.35 6.74 37.79
CA VAL A 160 17.96 6.75 37.30
C VAL A 160 16.99 7.27 38.37
N PHE A 161 16.02 8.07 37.94
CA PHE A 161 14.90 8.56 38.74
C PHE A 161 13.58 8.22 38.04
N ALA A 162 12.82 7.29 38.63
CA ALA A 162 11.51 6.85 38.12
C ALA A 162 10.35 7.47 38.90
N SER A 163 9.29 7.90 38.20
CA SER A 163 8.12 8.53 38.83
C SER A 163 7.37 7.60 39.78
N CYS A 164 7.25 6.29 39.48
CA CYS A 164 6.57 5.34 40.36
C CYS A 164 7.23 5.20 41.74
N GLU A 165 8.57 5.29 41.83
CA GLU A 165 9.29 5.24 43.10
C GLU A 165 9.25 6.59 43.82
N ALA A 166 9.34 7.69 43.06
CA ALA A 166 9.27 9.03 43.63
C ALA A 166 7.85 9.44 44.05
N GLY A 167 6.81 8.76 43.54
CA GLY A 167 5.40 9.06 43.76
C GLY A 167 4.92 10.37 43.13
N VAL A 168 5.72 10.96 42.23
CA VAL A 168 5.43 12.22 41.51
C VAL A 168 5.95 12.14 40.09
N SER A 169 5.20 12.68 39.13
CA SER A 169 5.63 12.84 37.74
C SER A 169 6.57 14.05 37.55
N LYS A 170 7.14 14.22 36.36
CA LYS A 170 7.91 15.43 35.99
C LYS A 170 7.11 16.70 36.15
N ALA A 171 5.86 16.71 35.68
CA ALA A 171 4.93 17.82 35.84
C ALA A 171 4.64 18.14 37.33
N GLN A 172 4.81 17.17 38.22
CA GLN A 172 4.63 17.31 39.68
C GLN A 172 5.95 17.54 40.44
N GLY A 173 7.09 17.67 39.74
CA GLY A 173 8.38 17.99 40.35
C GLY A 173 9.35 16.81 40.54
N LEU A 174 9.25 15.73 39.76
CA LEU A 174 10.25 14.65 39.76
C LEU A 174 11.67 15.18 39.53
N LEU A 175 11.84 16.09 38.57
CA LEU A 175 13.14 16.68 38.28
C LEU A 175 13.70 17.49 39.48
N ALA A 176 12.85 18.18 40.23
CA ALA A 176 13.27 18.88 41.46
C ALA A 176 13.80 17.90 42.52
N LYS A 177 13.19 16.71 42.64
CA LYS A 177 13.70 15.64 43.51
C LYS A 177 15.05 15.11 43.02
N ALA A 178 15.20 14.94 41.70
CA ALA A 178 16.47 14.53 41.10
C ALA A 178 17.58 15.56 41.38
N LEU A 179 17.32 16.86 41.16
CA LEU A 179 18.26 17.94 41.48
C LEU A 179 18.71 17.92 42.95
N LYS A 180 17.76 17.79 43.88
CA LYS A 180 18.06 17.70 45.32
C LYS A 180 18.92 16.48 45.65
N ALA A 181 18.59 15.32 45.08
CA ALA A 181 19.33 14.07 45.30
C ALA A 181 20.75 14.11 44.71
N MET A 182 20.92 14.82 43.59
CA MET A 182 22.22 15.04 42.93
C MET A 182 23.01 16.22 43.49
N LYS A 183 22.40 17.02 44.38
CA LYS A 183 22.95 18.28 44.92
C LYS A 183 23.33 19.28 43.82
N LEU A 184 22.47 19.41 42.80
CA LEU A 184 22.64 20.30 41.65
C LEU A 184 21.63 21.45 41.69
N ARG A 185 22.03 22.60 41.15
CA ARG A 185 21.14 23.75 40.90
C ARG A 185 20.51 23.62 39.52
N ALA A 186 19.36 24.25 39.32
CA ALA A 186 18.59 24.13 38.07
C ALA A 186 19.39 24.50 36.81
N HIS A 187 20.19 25.57 36.86
CA HIS A 187 21.04 26.00 35.74
C HIS A 187 22.25 25.09 35.46
N GLU A 188 22.58 24.17 36.37
CA GLU A 188 23.68 23.21 36.20
C GLU A 188 23.22 21.92 35.48
N VAL A 189 21.97 21.88 35.03
CA VAL A 189 21.39 20.71 34.35
C VAL A 189 20.79 21.12 33.01
N LEU A 190 21.05 20.34 31.97
CA LEU A 190 20.30 20.41 30.71
C LEU A 190 19.38 19.20 30.65
N HIS A 191 18.09 19.41 30.44
CA HIS A 191 17.14 18.32 30.24
C HIS A 191 16.70 18.16 28.78
N ILE A 192 16.61 16.94 28.27
CA ILE A 192 16.13 16.63 26.93
C ILE A 192 15.15 15.46 26.99
N GLY A 193 13.99 15.61 26.33
CA GLY A 193 12.98 14.56 26.19
C GLY A 193 11.99 14.86 25.08
N ASP A 194 11.19 13.87 24.69
CA ASP A 194 10.26 13.92 23.56
C ASP A 194 8.92 14.58 23.89
N ASN A 195 8.53 14.60 25.17
CA ASN A 195 7.24 15.11 25.59
C ASN A 195 7.31 16.61 25.91
N LYS A 196 6.66 17.45 25.08
CA LYS A 196 6.71 18.90 25.29
C LYS A 196 6.24 19.32 26.70
N ALA A 197 5.17 18.73 27.21
CA ALA A 197 4.62 19.13 28.51
C ALA A 197 5.47 18.60 29.67
N ALA A 198 5.83 17.32 29.64
CA ALA A 198 6.50 16.64 30.74
C ALA A 198 8.02 16.92 30.78
N ASP A 199 8.67 17.02 29.63
CA ASP A 199 10.13 17.18 29.56
C ASP A 199 10.51 18.64 29.37
N PHE A 200 9.84 19.36 28.48
CA PHE A 200 10.21 20.75 28.19
C PHE A 200 9.54 21.74 29.17
N ASP A 201 8.21 21.86 29.14
CA ASP A 201 7.49 22.88 29.90
C ASP A 201 7.69 22.71 31.43
N ALA A 202 7.60 21.48 31.95
CA ALA A 202 7.83 21.20 33.37
C ALA A 202 9.26 21.48 33.83
N SER A 203 10.27 21.19 33.00
CA SER A 203 11.67 21.50 33.32
C SER A 203 11.93 23.01 33.33
N ARG A 204 11.40 23.73 32.34
CA ARG A 204 11.52 25.19 32.26
C ARG A 204 10.85 25.89 33.43
N ALA A 205 9.71 25.38 33.90
CA ALA A 205 9.02 25.90 35.09
C ALA A 205 9.87 25.81 36.37
N LEU A 206 10.84 24.88 36.43
CA LEU A 206 11.80 24.74 37.53
C LEU A 206 13.09 25.55 37.33
N GLY A 207 13.18 26.33 36.26
CA GLY A 207 14.39 27.07 35.88
C GLY A 207 15.49 26.19 35.28
N VAL A 208 15.19 24.96 34.89
CA VAL A 208 16.13 24.05 34.24
C VAL A 208 16.15 24.34 32.73
N PRO A 209 17.33 24.60 32.12
CA PRO A 209 17.49 24.58 30.67
C PRO A 209 16.96 23.27 30.07
N ALA A 210 16.14 23.37 29.03
CA ALA A 210 15.56 22.19 28.40
C ALA A 210 15.50 22.32 26.88
N LEU A 211 15.61 21.18 26.18
CA LEU A 211 15.38 21.05 24.74
C LEU A 211 14.29 20.01 24.50
N HIS A 212 13.30 20.37 23.68
CA HIS A 212 12.25 19.44 23.26
C HIS A 212 12.72 18.64 22.04
N LEU A 213 12.87 17.31 22.18
CA LEU A 213 13.20 16.41 21.08
C LEU A 213 11.96 16.21 20.18
N VAL A 214 12.03 16.72 18.96
CA VAL A 214 10.97 16.53 17.96
C VAL A 214 11.36 15.39 17.04
N GLN A 215 10.99 14.16 17.41
CA GLN A 215 11.39 12.94 16.67
C GLN A 215 10.89 12.93 15.21
N PHE A 216 9.69 13.47 14.97
CA PHE A 216 8.99 13.40 13.70
C PHE A 216 8.24 14.69 13.39
N THR A 217 8.12 15.00 12.10
CA THR A 217 7.18 16.02 11.61
C THR A 217 5.72 15.53 11.72
N ASP A 218 4.74 16.42 11.59
CA ASP A 218 3.31 16.02 11.55
C ASP A 218 3.00 15.07 10.38
N ALA A 219 3.62 15.33 9.22
CA ALA A 219 3.44 14.49 8.04
C ALA A 219 3.97 13.06 8.29
N ALA A 220 5.14 12.95 8.92
CA ALA A 220 5.74 11.68 9.30
C ALA A 220 4.90 10.92 10.35
N ARG A 221 4.43 11.61 11.41
CA ARG A 221 3.51 11.02 12.39
C ARG A 221 2.24 10.48 11.74
N GLN A 222 1.62 11.26 10.85
CA GLN A 222 0.43 10.82 10.14
C GLN A 222 0.71 9.61 9.25
N ARG A 223 1.83 9.62 8.50
CA ARG A 223 2.24 8.53 7.62
C ARG A 223 2.41 7.23 8.41
N LEU A 224 3.24 7.24 9.45
CA LEU A 224 3.48 6.07 10.32
C LEU A 224 2.19 5.56 10.98
N ARG A 225 1.30 6.44 11.42
CA ARG A 225 -0.02 6.05 11.96
C ARG A 225 -0.88 5.33 10.91
N PHE A 226 -0.85 5.79 9.66
CA PHE A 226 -1.61 5.13 8.59
C PHE A 226 -0.96 3.81 8.14
N GLU A 227 0.37 3.69 8.18
CA GLU A 227 1.06 2.40 8.00
C GLU A 227 0.58 1.40 9.05
N ARG A 228 0.51 1.82 10.33
CA ARG A 228 0.00 0.98 11.43
C ARG A 228 -1.44 0.54 11.19
N ALA A 229 -2.30 1.45 10.74
CA ALA A 229 -3.70 1.16 10.44
C ALA A 229 -3.84 0.16 9.28
N CYS A 230 -3.02 0.29 8.23
CA CYS A 230 -3.00 -0.65 7.11
C CYS A 230 -2.45 -2.02 7.52
N GLN A 231 -1.43 -2.10 8.39
CA GLN A 231 -0.98 -3.37 8.98
C GLN A 231 -2.13 -4.06 9.75
N GLN A 232 -2.90 -3.30 10.52
CA GLN A 232 -4.09 -3.76 11.23
C GLN A 232 -5.14 -4.38 10.30
N ILE A 233 -5.36 -3.78 9.14
CA ILE A 233 -6.33 -4.25 8.13
C ILE A 233 -5.78 -5.45 7.34
N ALA A 234 -4.47 -5.48 7.08
CA ALA A 234 -3.80 -6.59 6.42
C ALA A 234 -3.98 -7.90 7.19
N GLY A 235 -4.07 -7.82 8.51
CA GLY A 235 -4.21 -8.96 9.41
C GLY A 235 -3.05 -8.99 10.40
N GLU A 236 -3.23 -9.72 11.49
CA GLU A 236 -2.23 -9.78 12.57
C GLU A 236 -1.45 -11.08 12.44
N ALA A 237 -0.12 -10.99 12.43
CA ALA A 237 0.73 -12.15 12.53
C ALA A 237 0.61 -12.81 13.92
N ASP A 238 0.88 -14.11 13.95
CA ASP A 238 0.77 -15.00 15.09
C ASP A 238 1.61 -14.53 16.30
N GLY A 239 1.18 -14.95 17.50
CA GLY A 239 1.65 -14.51 18.84
C GLY A 239 2.98 -13.76 18.92
N GLY A 240 2.92 -12.44 19.11
CA GLY A 240 4.10 -11.56 19.23
C GLY A 240 3.72 -10.08 19.27
N ALA A 241 4.71 -9.20 19.41
CA ALA A 241 4.46 -7.76 19.45
C ALA A 241 3.90 -7.29 18.10
N ARG A 242 2.97 -6.33 18.12
CA ARG A 242 2.31 -5.80 16.91
C ARG A 242 2.94 -4.50 16.44
N GLY A 243 2.54 -4.08 15.24
CA GLY A 243 2.84 -2.74 14.74
C GLY A 243 4.32 -2.46 14.57
N LEU A 244 5.12 -3.48 14.23
CA LEU A 244 6.55 -3.36 14.04
C LEU A 244 6.88 -2.42 12.85
N MET A 245 7.80 -1.50 13.10
CA MET A 245 8.21 -0.40 12.23
C MET A 245 9.69 -0.05 12.45
N PRO A 246 10.62 -0.99 12.20
CA PRO A 246 12.06 -0.77 12.41
C PRO A 246 12.63 0.41 11.59
N HIS A 247 11.96 0.83 10.52
CA HIS A 247 12.34 1.97 9.69
C HIS A 247 12.17 3.34 10.36
N ARG A 248 11.46 3.43 11.49
CA ARG A 248 11.18 4.71 12.18
C ARG A 248 12.43 5.48 12.55
N ALA A 249 13.46 4.79 13.06
CA ALA A 249 14.69 5.43 13.50
C ALA A 249 15.46 6.08 12.33
N LEU A 250 15.50 5.40 11.18
CA LEU A 250 16.10 5.92 9.95
C LEU A 250 15.32 7.13 9.41
N ILE A 251 13.99 7.07 9.42
CA ILE A 251 13.13 8.19 9.01
C ILE A 251 13.35 9.41 9.90
N ALA A 252 13.41 9.22 11.23
CA ALA A 252 13.59 10.30 12.19
C ALA A 252 14.87 11.11 11.95
N ILE A 253 15.94 10.46 11.49
CA ILE A 253 17.20 11.13 11.15
C ILE A 253 17.18 11.68 9.72
N GLY A 254 16.76 10.88 8.75
CA GLY A 254 17.00 11.18 7.33
C GLY A 254 15.96 12.10 6.70
N GLU A 255 14.70 12.05 7.13
CA GLU A 255 13.63 12.87 6.53
C GLU A 255 13.86 14.38 6.71
N PRO A 256 14.22 14.91 7.90
CA PRO A 256 14.49 16.34 8.05
C PRO A 256 15.67 16.83 7.20
N GLN A 257 16.60 15.93 6.91
CA GLN A 257 17.76 16.18 6.05
C GLN A 257 17.46 15.97 4.55
N THR A 258 16.20 15.83 4.15
CA THR A 258 15.79 15.61 2.74
C THR A 258 14.90 16.73 2.24
N THR A 259 15.46 17.63 1.43
CA THR A 259 14.74 18.81 0.93
C THR A 259 14.00 18.58 -0.39
N HIS A 260 14.47 17.65 -1.23
CA HIS A 260 13.84 17.38 -2.53
C HIS A 260 12.61 16.47 -2.36
N PRO A 261 11.38 16.90 -2.70
CA PRO A 261 10.16 16.15 -2.41
C PRO A 261 10.13 14.72 -2.97
N ALA A 262 10.58 14.53 -4.22
CA ALA A 262 10.64 13.20 -4.83
C ALA A 262 11.65 12.27 -4.14
N GLN A 263 12.81 12.77 -3.73
CA GLN A 263 13.77 12.00 -2.93
C GLN A 263 13.20 11.71 -1.54
N GLY A 264 12.52 12.67 -0.92
CA GLY A 264 11.83 12.46 0.37
C GLY A 264 10.77 11.37 0.29
N PHE A 265 9.98 11.34 -0.78
CA PHE A 265 9.03 10.25 -1.04
C PHE A 265 9.74 8.90 -1.25
N GLY A 266 10.81 8.89 -2.06
CA GLY A 266 11.65 7.70 -2.22
C GLY A 266 12.20 7.18 -0.89
N PHE A 267 12.75 8.08 -0.06
CA PHE A 267 13.37 7.75 1.22
C PHE A 267 12.35 7.25 2.26
N THR A 268 11.18 7.90 2.35
CA THR A 268 10.23 7.65 3.44
C THR A 268 9.16 6.62 3.14
N VAL A 269 8.91 6.31 1.86
CA VAL A 269 7.85 5.37 1.43
C VAL A 269 8.44 4.11 0.79
N LEU A 270 9.23 4.27 -0.28
CA LEU A 270 9.76 3.14 -1.03
C LEU A 270 11.06 2.59 -0.41
N GLY A 271 11.87 3.43 0.23
CA GLY A 271 13.11 3.10 0.93
C GLY A 271 12.94 1.90 1.87
N PRO A 272 12.02 1.98 2.86
CA PRO A 272 11.74 0.86 3.76
C PRO A 272 11.35 -0.43 3.04
N VAL A 273 10.58 -0.33 1.95
CA VAL A 273 10.08 -1.48 1.19
C VAL A 273 11.21 -2.18 0.44
N PHE A 274 11.99 -1.45 -0.35
CA PHE A 274 13.06 -2.04 -1.15
C PHE A 274 14.27 -2.45 -0.31
N HIS A 275 14.55 -1.76 0.81
CA HIS A 275 15.54 -2.23 1.77
C HIS A 275 15.11 -3.55 2.44
N ALA A 276 13.85 -3.68 2.87
CA ALA A 276 13.33 -4.93 3.40
C ALA A 276 13.41 -6.06 2.35
N PHE A 277 13.15 -5.75 1.08
CA PHE A 277 13.27 -6.70 -0.01
C PHE A 277 14.71 -7.15 -0.22
N ASP A 278 15.69 -6.24 -0.31
CA ASP A 278 17.10 -6.61 -0.43
C ASP A 278 17.60 -7.44 0.77
N ARG A 279 17.24 -7.03 1.99
CA ARG A 279 17.57 -7.78 3.21
C ARG A 279 17.02 -9.21 3.18
N TRP A 280 15.80 -9.39 2.68
CA TRP A 280 15.19 -10.71 2.51
C TRP A 280 15.89 -11.51 1.40
N LEU A 281 16.17 -10.90 0.24
CA LEU A 281 16.88 -11.56 -0.87
C LEU A 281 18.25 -12.09 -0.44
N ARG A 282 19.00 -11.35 0.38
CA ARG A 282 20.32 -11.79 0.87
C ARG A 282 20.22 -13.08 1.70
N ARG A 283 19.21 -13.17 2.55
CA ARG A 283 18.93 -14.37 3.35
C ARG A 283 18.46 -15.53 2.48
N GLU A 284 17.63 -15.25 1.48
CA GLU A 284 17.18 -16.27 0.54
C GLU A 284 18.36 -16.83 -0.26
N ALA A 285 19.30 -15.99 -0.70
CA ALA A 285 20.53 -16.46 -1.34
C ALA A 285 21.37 -17.33 -0.40
N GLU A 286 21.61 -16.89 0.84
CA GLU A 286 22.32 -17.69 1.85
C GLU A 286 21.62 -19.05 2.10
N ALA A 287 20.29 -19.08 2.18
CA ALA A 287 19.52 -20.29 2.37
C ALA A 287 19.59 -21.23 1.15
N LEU A 288 19.57 -20.69 -0.07
CA LEU A 288 19.71 -21.45 -1.30
C LEU A 288 21.13 -22.06 -1.41
N GLU A 289 22.18 -21.30 -1.11
CA GLU A 289 23.56 -21.79 -1.07
C GLU A 289 23.70 -22.94 -0.05
N GLN A 290 23.10 -22.80 1.13
CA GLN A 290 23.12 -23.85 2.15
C GLN A 290 22.34 -25.10 1.73
N ALA A 291 21.21 -24.94 1.04
CA ALA A 291 20.35 -26.05 0.65
C ALA A 291 20.87 -26.83 -0.57
N HIS A 292 21.51 -26.14 -1.52
CA HIS A 292 21.85 -26.72 -2.83
C HIS A 292 23.36 -26.76 -3.12
N GLY A 293 24.18 -26.01 -2.37
CA GLY A 293 25.57 -25.76 -2.73
C GLY A 293 25.68 -24.89 -3.99
N GLY A 294 26.87 -24.85 -4.59
CA GLY A 294 27.14 -24.05 -5.79
C GLY A 294 27.07 -22.54 -5.52
N THR A 295 27.17 -21.75 -6.59
CA THR A 295 27.03 -20.29 -6.56
C THR A 295 25.58 -19.90 -6.77
N VAL A 296 25.06 -18.96 -5.99
CA VAL A 296 23.79 -18.29 -6.30
C VAL A 296 24.05 -17.10 -7.22
N HIS A 297 23.57 -17.17 -8.45
CA HIS A 297 23.61 -16.07 -9.41
C HIS A 297 22.36 -15.20 -9.27
N TRP A 298 22.56 -13.91 -8.99
CA TRP A 298 21.48 -12.96 -8.81
C TRP A 298 21.08 -12.34 -10.14
N LEU A 299 19.92 -12.74 -10.67
CA LEU A 299 19.42 -12.28 -11.96
C LEU A 299 18.25 -11.30 -11.76
N PHE A 300 18.58 -10.01 -11.70
CA PHE A 300 17.56 -8.96 -11.63
C PHE A 300 16.91 -8.78 -13.01
N LEU A 301 15.62 -9.07 -13.10
CA LEU A 301 14.86 -9.02 -14.35
C LEU A 301 14.58 -7.55 -14.74
N LEU A 302 15.25 -7.07 -15.78
CA LEU A 302 15.23 -5.66 -16.17
C LEU A 302 13.85 -5.14 -16.59
N ARG A 303 13.72 -3.80 -16.49
CA ARG A 303 12.49 -3.03 -16.21
C ARG A 303 12.19 -3.03 -14.72
N ASP A 304 11.43 -4.00 -14.23
CA ASP A 304 10.85 -3.91 -12.88
C ASP A 304 11.87 -4.28 -11.78
N GLY A 305 12.87 -5.10 -12.11
CA GLY A 305 14.03 -5.42 -11.28
C GLY A 305 15.13 -4.33 -11.25
N HIS A 306 14.97 -3.19 -11.94
CA HIS A 306 15.98 -2.12 -11.92
C HIS A 306 16.17 -1.50 -10.54
N LEU A 307 15.09 -1.04 -9.90
CA LEU A 307 15.16 -0.46 -8.56
C LEU A 307 15.65 -1.45 -7.49
N PRO A 308 15.14 -2.70 -7.43
CA PRO A 308 15.74 -3.73 -6.56
C PRO A 308 17.25 -3.87 -6.73
N GLN A 309 17.74 -3.85 -7.97
CA GLN A 309 19.15 -4.03 -8.26
C GLN A 309 20.02 -2.85 -7.79
N ILE A 310 19.61 -1.60 -8.02
CA ILE A 310 20.41 -0.46 -7.53
C ILE A 310 20.37 -0.33 -6.00
N VAL A 311 19.32 -0.83 -5.35
CA VAL A 311 19.23 -0.92 -3.88
C VAL A 311 20.16 -2.02 -3.36
N HIS A 312 20.21 -3.16 -4.05
CA HIS A 312 21.15 -4.23 -3.74
C HIS A 312 22.61 -3.75 -3.83
N ASP A 313 22.95 -3.05 -4.91
CA ASP A 313 24.30 -2.48 -5.09
C ASP A 313 24.65 -1.51 -3.95
N ALA A 314 23.70 -0.67 -3.52
CA ALA A 314 23.87 0.29 -2.43
C ALA A 314 24.03 -0.37 -1.05
N GLY A 315 23.38 -1.52 -0.83
CA GLY A 315 23.52 -2.32 0.39
C GLY A 315 24.82 -3.15 0.45
N GLY A 316 25.61 -3.15 -0.63
CA GLY A 316 26.86 -3.90 -0.77
C GLY A 316 26.79 -4.93 -1.89
N ALA A 317 27.81 -4.92 -2.76
CA ALA A 317 27.88 -5.78 -3.92
C ALA A 317 28.01 -7.26 -3.53
N SER A 318 27.19 -8.11 -4.15
CA SER A 318 27.35 -9.57 -4.09
C SER A 318 28.10 -10.07 -5.34
N PRO A 319 28.97 -11.08 -5.22
CA PRO A 319 29.52 -11.77 -6.38
C PRO A 319 28.39 -12.34 -7.26
N SER A 320 28.62 -12.43 -8.57
CA SER A 320 27.70 -13.10 -9.49
C SER A 320 26.30 -12.46 -9.64
N THR A 321 26.25 -11.13 -9.59
CA THR A 321 25.04 -10.34 -9.84
C THR A 321 24.99 -9.82 -11.27
N ALA A 322 23.86 -10.01 -11.96
CA ALA A 322 23.63 -9.48 -13.29
C ALA A 322 22.21 -8.92 -13.48
N ARG A 323 22.14 -7.98 -14.42
CA ARG A 323 20.89 -7.47 -14.96
C ARG A 323 20.53 -8.27 -16.21
N VAL A 324 19.40 -8.94 -16.18
CA VAL A 324 18.96 -9.82 -17.28
C VAL A 324 17.70 -9.26 -17.90
N GLU A 325 17.67 -9.17 -19.23
CA GLU A 325 16.46 -8.77 -19.95
C GLU A 325 15.65 -10.01 -20.30
N LEU A 326 14.60 -10.26 -19.52
CA LEU A 326 13.64 -11.32 -19.76
C LEU A 326 12.23 -10.76 -19.63
N SER A 327 11.52 -10.68 -20.76
CA SER A 327 10.13 -10.24 -20.79
C SER A 327 9.15 -11.41 -20.77
N ARG A 328 7.90 -11.16 -20.38
CA ARG A 328 6.82 -12.14 -20.50
C ARG A 328 6.70 -12.70 -21.94
N PHE A 329 6.94 -11.87 -22.94
CA PHE A 329 6.91 -12.25 -24.35
C PHE A 329 8.06 -13.17 -24.72
N THR A 330 9.31 -12.79 -24.42
CA THR A 330 10.50 -13.60 -24.72
C THR A 330 10.50 -14.94 -23.98
N ALA A 331 10.01 -14.95 -22.73
CA ALA A 331 9.77 -16.17 -21.97
C ALA A 331 8.77 -17.11 -22.67
N THR A 332 7.65 -16.57 -23.19
CA THR A 332 6.69 -17.34 -23.99
C THR A 332 7.34 -17.87 -25.27
N ALA A 333 8.00 -17.00 -26.04
CA ALA A 333 8.64 -17.34 -27.30
C ALA A 333 9.61 -18.52 -27.15
N ALA A 334 10.44 -18.50 -26.11
CA ALA A 334 11.39 -19.57 -25.81
C ALA A 334 10.72 -20.88 -25.35
N SER A 335 9.56 -20.80 -24.67
CA SER A 335 8.91 -21.99 -24.09
C SER A 335 8.12 -22.83 -25.08
N LEU A 336 7.82 -22.33 -26.30
CA LEU A 336 7.02 -23.03 -27.32
C LEU A 336 7.80 -24.15 -28.06
N ALA A 337 8.86 -24.69 -27.47
CA ALA A 337 9.78 -25.66 -28.07
C ALA A 337 9.25 -27.12 -28.14
N SER A 338 8.04 -27.38 -27.61
CA SER A 338 7.40 -28.69 -27.61
C SER A 338 5.95 -28.61 -28.10
N ARG A 339 5.41 -29.75 -28.57
CA ARG A 339 4.00 -29.85 -28.99
C ARG A 339 3.05 -29.51 -27.85
N ALA A 340 3.30 -30.02 -26.65
CA ALA A 340 2.43 -29.79 -25.50
C ALA A 340 2.41 -28.32 -25.09
N ALA A 341 3.56 -27.63 -25.09
CA ALA A 341 3.65 -26.21 -24.78
C ALA A 341 2.93 -25.36 -25.85
N TYR A 342 3.12 -25.69 -27.13
CA TYR A 342 2.41 -25.06 -28.24
C TYR A 342 0.89 -25.21 -28.10
N ASP A 343 0.40 -26.45 -27.96
CA ASP A 343 -1.04 -26.73 -27.91
C ASP A 343 -1.68 -26.06 -26.67
N ARG A 344 -0.99 -26.07 -25.52
CA ARG A 344 -1.44 -25.39 -24.28
C ARG A 344 -1.55 -23.87 -24.47
N HIS A 345 -0.53 -23.23 -25.06
CA HIS A 345 -0.53 -21.78 -25.23
C HIS A 345 -1.65 -21.32 -26.17
N VAL A 346 -1.85 -22.02 -27.30
CA VAL A 346 -2.97 -21.76 -28.21
C VAL A 346 -4.32 -21.90 -27.51
N ALA A 347 -4.47 -22.91 -26.64
CA ALA A 347 -5.72 -23.14 -25.92
C ALA A 347 -6.01 -22.05 -24.86
N LEU A 348 -4.99 -21.61 -24.11
CA LEU A 348 -5.15 -20.64 -23.04
C LEU A 348 -5.32 -19.20 -23.53
N GLU A 349 -4.66 -18.84 -24.64
CA GLU A 349 -4.71 -17.48 -25.19
C GLU A 349 -5.77 -17.32 -26.30
N HIS A 350 -6.65 -18.32 -26.46
CA HIS A 350 -7.79 -18.21 -27.35
C HIS A 350 -8.70 -17.06 -26.91
N GLY A 351 -8.98 -16.13 -27.82
CA GLY A 351 -9.76 -14.92 -27.54
C GLY A 351 -8.90 -13.66 -27.33
N LEU A 352 -7.57 -13.76 -27.29
CA LEU A 352 -6.71 -12.60 -27.45
C LEU A 352 -6.91 -11.93 -28.83
N ASN A 353 -6.52 -10.66 -28.93
CA ASN A 353 -6.39 -10.00 -30.22
C ASN A 353 -5.52 -10.87 -31.17
N PRO A 354 -6.00 -11.17 -32.39
CA PRO A 354 -5.35 -12.14 -33.26
C PRO A 354 -3.93 -11.72 -33.68
N ALA A 355 -3.65 -10.43 -33.86
CA ALA A 355 -2.28 -9.98 -34.17
C ALA A 355 -1.33 -10.23 -32.99
N THR A 356 -1.79 -9.98 -31.77
CA THR A 356 -1.03 -10.24 -30.54
C THR A 356 -0.74 -11.73 -30.36
N LEU A 357 -1.74 -12.59 -30.56
CA LEU A 357 -1.55 -14.04 -30.50
C LEU A 357 -0.59 -14.52 -31.59
N ALA A 358 -0.74 -14.05 -32.84
CA ALA A 358 0.14 -14.42 -33.94
C ALA A 358 1.60 -14.04 -33.64
N LEU A 359 1.84 -12.86 -33.06
CA LEU A 359 3.17 -12.44 -32.61
C LEU A 359 3.72 -13.37 -31.52
N GLN A 360 2.92 -13.74 -30.50
CA GLN A 360 3.32 -14.70 -29.46
C GLN A 360 3.62 -16.09 -30.04
N MET A 361 2.95 -16.48 -31.12
CA MET A 361 3.17 -17.72 -31.87
C MET A 361 4.31 -17.62 -32.91
N LEU A 362 5.13 -16.56 -32.84
CA LEU A 362 6.32 -16.32 -33.65
C LEU A 362 6.05 -16.19 -35.15
N PHE A 363 4.94 -15.53 -35.53
CA PHE A 363 4.71 -15.08 -36.90
C PHE A 363 5.56 -13.84 -37.20
N ALA A 364 6.12 -13.76 -38.40
CA ALA A 364 6.74 -12.55 -38.91
C ALA A 364 5.66 -11.52 -39.31
N GLU A 365 6.04 -10.24 -39.38
CA GLU A 365 5.09 -9.14 -39.64
C GLU A 365 4.32 -9.33 -40.96
N ASP A 366 4.97 -9.83 -42.01
CA ASP A 366 4.35 -10.16 -43.30
C ASP A 366 3.37 -11.33 -43.20
N GLU A 367 3.67 -12.33 -42.36
CA GLU A 367 2.78 -13.46 -42.09
C GLU A 367 1.54 -13.00 -41.30
N ILE A 368 1.72 -12.09 -40.32
CA ILE A 368 0.61 -11.49 -39.57
C ILE A 368 -0.29 -10.69 -40.53
N ALA A 369 0.30 -9.81 -41.35
CA ALA A 369 -0.43 -9.03 -42.35
C ALA A 369 -1.21 -9.93 -43.32
N LYS A 370 -0.66 -11.09 -43.68
CA LYS A 370 -1.31 -12.04 -44.60
C LYS A 370 -2.44 -12.86 -43.95
N VAL A 371 -2.27 -13.33 -42.71
CA VAL A 371 -3.21 -14.25 -42.05
C VAL A 371 -4.28 -13.48 -41.28
N VAL A 372 -3.86 -12.48 -40.51
CA VAL A 372 -4.73 -11.67 -39.65
C VAL A 372 -5.28 -10.47 -40.44
N GLY A 373 -4.41 -9.76 -41.17
CA GLY A 373 -4.76 -8.49 -41.82
C GLY A 373 -4.84 -7.32 -40.82
N SER A 374 -5.63 -6.29 -41.16
CA SER A 374 -5.84 -5.09 -40.34
C SER A 374 -7.34 -4.93 -39.99
N PRO A 375 -7.90 -5.78 -39.12
CA PRO A 375 -9.33 -5.74 -38.81
C PRO A 375 -9.69 -4.44 -38.08
N SER A 376 -10.81 -3.85 -38.48
CA SER A 376 -11.31 -2.55 -38.02
C SER A 376 -12.69 -2.63 -37.34
N SER A 377 -13.36 -3.78 -37.42
CA SER A 377 -14.64 -4.07 -36.75
C SER A 377 -14.59 -5.40 -35.97
N ASP A 378 -15.53 -5.59 -35.03
CA ASP A 378 -15.62 -6.82 -34.24
C ASP A 378 -15.88 -8.08 -35.09
N ALA A 379 -16.65 -7.92 -36.18
CA ALA A 379 -16.88 -8.99 -37.15
C ALA A 379 -15.58 -9.40 -37.85
N GLU A 380 -14.79 -8.41 -38.30
CA GLU A 380 -13.49 -8.65 -38.93
C GLU A 380 -12.46 -9.25 -37.95
N LEU A 381 -12.47 -8.81 -36.68
CA LEU A 381 -11.63 -9.39 -35.63
C LEU A 381 -11.97 -10.86 -35.37
N THR A 382 -13.25 -11.20 -35.38
CA THR A 382 -13.73 -12.57 -35.21
C THR A 382 -13.29 -13.45 -36.37
N GLU A 383 -13.45 -12.97 -37.61
CA GLU A 383 -13.02 -13.70 -38.81
C GLU A 383 -11.50 -13.88 -38.84
N ALA A 384 -10.73 -12.83 -38.51
CA ALA A 384 -9.28 -12.90 -38.40
C ALA A 384 -8.81 -13.91 -37.35
N SER A 385 -9.51 -13.97 -36.21
CA SER A 385 -9.24 -14.95 -35.15
C SER A 385 -9.50 -16.38 -35.64
N GLN A 386 -10.57 -16.62 -36.40
CA GLN A 386 -10.86 -17.93 -36.98
C GLN A 386 -9.80 -18.35 -38.02
N ARG A 387 -9.38 -17.44 -38.90
CA ARG A 387 -8.30 -17.69 -39.88
C ARG A 387 -6.99 -18.05 -39.19
N LEU A 388 -6.60 -17.28 -38.17
CA LEU A 388 -5.41 -17.55 -37.39
C LEU A 388 -5.47 -18.93 -36.72
N LEU A 389 -6.60 -19.30 -36.12
CA LEU A 389 -6.74 -20.62 -35.48
C LEU A 389 -6.67 -21.77 -36.48
N ALA A 390 -7.23 -21.61 -37.68
CA ALA A 390 -7.09 -22.60 -38.75
C ALA A 390 -5.61 -22.80 -39.13
N GLU A 391 -4.86 -21.71 -39.29
CA GLU A 391 -3.42 -21.75 -39.58
C GLU A 391 -2.63 -22.39 -38.43
N LEU A 392 -2.91 -22.03 -37.17
CA LEU A 392 -2.27 -22.57 -35.97
C LEU A 392 -2.54 -24.07 -35.77
N ARG A 393 -3.68 -24.58 -36.26
CA ARG A 393 -3.99 -26.02 -36.26
C ARG A 393 -3.21 -26.80 -37.32
N SER A 394 -2.64 -26.13 -38.31
CA SER A 394 -1.87 -26.79 -39.37
C SER A 394 -0.59 -27.42 -38.81
N GLY A 395 -0.30 -28.66 -39.23
CA GLY A 395 0.91 -29.35 -38.82
C GLY A 395 2.19 -28.66 -39.29
N GLN A 396 2.14 -27.93 -40.41
CA GLN A 396 3.26 -27.18 -40.95
C GLN A 396 3.56 -25.95 -40.07
N ARG A 397 2.56 -25.14 -39.73
CA ARG A 397 2.74 -23.97 -38.84
C ARG A 397 3.30 -24.38 -37.51
N ARG A 398 2.74 -25.42 -36.88
CA ARG A 398 3.23 -25.93 -35.59
C ARG A 398 4.71 -26.34 -35.65
N LYS A 399 5.12 -27.09 -36.68
CA LYS A 399 6.53 -27.49 -36.87
C LYS A 399 7.45 -26.26 -37.06
N LEU A 400 6.99 -25.24 -37.77
CA LEU A 400 7.73 -24.00 -37.98
C LEU A 400 7.88 -23.20 -36.68
N THR A 401 6.79 -22.97 -35.95
CA THR A 401 6.82 -22.25 -34.66
C THR A 401 7.73 -22.96 -33.66
N ILE A 402 7.63 -24.28 -33.51
CA ILE A 402 8.51 -25.04 -32.62
C ILE A 402 9.99 -24.87 -33.00
N ARG A 403 10.31 -24.88 -34.31
CA ARG A 403 11.68 -24.65 -34.77
C ARG A 403 12.16 -23.23 -34.43
N ARG A 404 11.34 -22.21 -34.68
CA ARG A 404 11.64 -20.82 -34.34
C ARG A 404 11.81 -20.62 -32.83
N ALA A 405 10.94 -21.25 -32.03
CA ALA A 405 10.99 -21.21 -30.58
C ALA A 405 12.28 -21.82 -30.02
N ARG A 406 12.75 -22.96 -30.56
CA ARG A 406 14.05 -23.54 -30.18
C ARG A 406 15.21 -22.61 -30.46
N ALA A 407 15.26 -22.05 -31.68
CA ALA A 407 16.29 -21.07 -32.02
C ALA A 407 16.22 -19.81 -31.14
N PHE A 408 15.01 -19.39 -30.74
CA PHE A 408 14.83 -18.29 -29.78
C PHE A 408 15.35 -18.67 -28.38
N ALA A 409 15.05 -19.89 -27.93
CA ALA A 409 15.52 -20.42 -26.66
C ALA A 409 17.05 -20.49 -26.60
N ASP A 410 17.72 -20.91 -27.69
CA ASP A 410 19.18 -20.91 -27.78
C ASP A 410 19.78 -19.51 -27.57
N ARG A 411 19.15 -18.48 -28.14
CA ARG A 411 19.60 -17.08 -27.96
C ARG A 411 19.31 -16.54 -26.56
N LEU A 412 18.20 -16.94 -25.93
CA LEU A 412 17.92 -16.63 -24.54
C LEU A 412 18.94 -17.31 -23.60
N ILE A 413 19.29 -18.58 -23.85
CA ILE A 413 20.35 -19.28 -23.13
C ILE A 413 21.69 -18.56 -23.30
N ALA A 414 22.03 -18.13 -24.52
CA ALA A 414 23.23 -17.33 -24.75
C ALA A 414 23.21 -16.01 -23.97
N HIS A 415 22.06 -15.35 -23.85
CA HIS A 415 21.90 -14.12 -23.06
C HIS A 415 22.20 -14.36 -21.57
N ILE A 416 21.64 -15.41 -20.98
CA ILE A 416 21.90 -15.76 -19.56
C ILE A 416 23.36 -16.17 -19.36
N ARG A 417 23.92 -16.96 -20.27
CA ARG A 417 25.32 -17.40 -20.20
C ARG A 417 26.29 -16.22 -20.28
N ALA A 418 26.03 -15.26 -21.16
CA ALA A 418 26.84 -14.05 -21.26
C ALA A 418 26.75 -13.17 -20.01
N ALA A 419 25.67 -13.26 -19.24
CA ALA A 419 25.45 -12.47 -18.04
C ALA A 419 26.20 -13.04 -16.81
N VAL A 420 26.15 -14.36 -16.58
CA VAL A 420 26.69 -14.97 -15.35
C VAL A 420 27.41 -16.33 -15.52
N ASP A 421 27.43 -16.91 -16.73
CA ASP A 421 28.04 -18.22 -17.07
C ASP A 421 27.86 -19.33 -16.01
N PRO A 422 26.61 -19.74 -15.73
CA PRO A 422 26.31 -20.63 -14.61
C PRO A 422 26.79 -22.07 -14.89
N GLN A 423 27.31 -22.73 -13.85
CA GLN A 423 27.80 -24.10 -13.91
C GLN A 423 26.76 -25.10 -13.37
N PRO A 424 26.84 -26.40 -13.75
CA PRO A 424 25.94 -27.41 -13.19
C PRO A 424 26.04 -27.47 -11.66
N GLY A 425 24.89 -27.45 -10.99
CA GLY A 425 24.77 -27.38 -9.54
C GLY A 425 24.62 -25.96 -8.97
N ASP A 426 24.88 -24.92 -9.76
CA ASP A 426 24.60 -23.54 -9.36
C ASP A 426 23.09 -23.25 -9.29
N THR A 427 22.74 -22.10 -8.73
CA THR A 427 21.36 -21.62 -8.64
C THR A 427 21.19 -20.29 -9.37
N LEU A 428 20.20 -20.20 -10.26
CA LEU A 428 19.76 -18.95 -10.85
C LEU A 428 18.63 -18.35 -10.02
N MET A 429 18.92 -17.32 -9.23
CA MET A 429 17.93 -16.60 -8.44
C MET A 429 17.34 -15.46 -9.27
N LEU A 430 16.12 -15.63 -9.77
CA LEU A 430 15.39 -14.63 -10.54
C LEU A 430 14.74 -13.62 -9.59
N VAL A 431 15.13 -12.35 -9.70
CA VAL A 431 14.65 -11.28 -8.82
C VAL A 431 13.79 -10.29 -9.60
N ASP A 432 12.56 -10.06 -9.12
CA ASP A 432 11.59 -9.17 -9.76
C ASP A 432 10.58 -8.61 -8.72
N LEU A 433 9.76 -7.64 -9.09
CA LEU A 433 8.60 -7.25 -8.28
C LEU A 433 7.47 -8.30 -8.34
N GLY A 434 7.50 -9.11 -9.42
CA GLY A 434 6.38 -9.82 -10.04
C GLY A 434 5.42 -10.61 -9.15
N TYR A 435 4.14 -10.45 -9.46
CA TYR A 435 3.01 -10.85 -8.63
C TYR A 435 2.57 -12.31 -8.75
N ASN A 436 3.07 -13.04 -9.76
CA ASN A 436 2.66 -14.39 -10.09
C ASN A 436 3.79 -15.32 -10.58
N GLY A 437 5.01 -14.78 -10.79
CA GLY A 437 6.12 -15.55 -11.35
C GLY A 437 5.90 -16.08 -12.78
N SER A 438 5.04 -15.41 -13.58
CA SER A 438 4.63 -15.93 -14.89
C SER A 438 5.76 -16.08 -15.91
N ALA A 439 6.84 -15.29 -15.79
CA ALA A 439 8.03 -15.47 -16.63
C ALA A 439 8.76 -16.77 -16.26
N GLN A 440 9.02 -16.99 -14.96
CA GLN A 440 9.65 -18.22 -14.44
C GLN A 440 8.86 -19.46 -14.88
N ASN A 441 7.53 -19.46 -14.79
CA ASN A 441 6.68 -20.58 -15.25
C ASN A 441 7.02 -21.12 -16.65
N ARG A 442 7.57 -20.26 -17.50
CA ARG A 442 7.87 -20.57 -18.90
C ARG A 442 9.33 -20.92 -19.13
N VAL A 443 10.24 -20.35 -18.35
CA VAL A 443 11.69 -20.52 -18.57
C VAL A 443 12.37 -21.46 -17.58
N ASP A 444 11.72 -21.82 -16.47
CA ASP A 444 12.33 -22.63 -15.40
C ASP A 444 12.92 -23.95 -15.93
N ALA A 445 12.10 -24.77 -16.61
CA ALA A 445 12.53 -26.01 -17.23
C ALA A 445 13.62 -25.78 -18.30
N LEU A 446 13.50 -24.70 -19.09
CA LEU A 446 14.49 -24.38 -20.12
C LEU A 446 15.87 -24.09 -19.51
N LEU A 447 15.91 -23.25 -18.48
CA LEU A 447 17.17 -22.84 -17.84
C LEU A 447 17.77 -23.97 -17.01
N SER A 448 16.96 -24.68 -16.24
CA SER A 448 17.42 -25.82 -15.43
C SER A 448 18.00 -26.93 -16.31
N GLU A 449 17.34 -27.30 -17.42
CA GLU A 449 17.86 -28.31 -18.35
C GLU A 449 19.11 -27.83 -19.11
N ALA A 450 19.14 -26.57 -19.57
CA ALA A 450 20.24 -26.04 -20.37
C ALA A 450 21.56 -25.89 -19.59
N PHE A 451 21.48 -25.60 -18.29
CA PHE A 451 22.65 -25.34 -17.45
C PHE A 451 22.89 -26.40 -16.37
N GLY A 452 21.94 -27.29 -16.10
CA GLY A 452 22.03 -28.23 -14.98
C GLY A 452 21.94 -27.53 -13.62
N VAL A 453 21.14 -26.46 -13.54
CA VAL A 453 21.03 -25.55 -12.38
C VAL A 453 19.68 -25.66 -11.69
N GLN A 454 19.61 -25.16 -10.47
CA GLN A 454 18.34 -24.83 -9.82
C GLN A 454 17.86 -23.44 -10.27
N VAL A 455 16.55 -23.23 -10.34
CA VAL A 455 15.95 -21.92 -10.63
C VAL A 455 15.05 -21.54 -9.46
N ALA A 456 15.33 -20.38 -8.86
CA ALA A 456 14.62 -19.89 -7.68
C ALA A 456 14.06 -18.50 -7.97
N GLY A 457 12.73 -18.32 -7.91
CA GLY A 457 12.09 -17.03 -8.07
C GLY A 457 11.90 -16.32 -6.73
N ARG A 458 12.38 -15.08 -6.63
CA ARG A 458 12.28 -14.26 -5.42
C ARG A 458 11.67 -12.90 -5.75
N TYR A 459 10.50 -12.64 -5.18
CA TYR A 459 9.61 -11.56 -5.61
C TYR A 459 9.25 -10.59 -4.47
N LEU A 460 9.01 -9.32 -4.78
CA LEU A 460 8.56 -8.37 -3.76
C LEU A 460 7.18 -8.76 -3.20
N LEU A 461 6.24 -9.08 -4.10
CA LEU A 461 4.89 -9.52 -3.76
C LEU A 461 4.59 -10.77 -4.60
N MET A 462 4.16 -11.86 -3.97
CA MET A 462 3.80 -13.11 -4.66
C MET A 462 2.41 -13.56 -4.23
N ARG A 463 1.48 -13.70 -5.18
CA ARG A 463 0.15 -14.29 -4.95
C ARG A 463 0.08 -15.76 -5.37
N GLU A 464 0.90 -16.15 -6.34
CA GLU A 464 0.88 -17.43 -7.07
C GLU A 464 -0.53 -18.01 -7.32
N MET A 465 -1.12 -17.67 -8.47
CA MET A 465 -2.45 -18.16 -8.89
C MET A 465 -2.45 -19.60 -9.41
N GLN A 466 -1.27 -20.19 -9.63
CA GLN A 466 -1.11 -21.55 -10.16
C GLN A 466 -0.10 -22.28 -9.29
N ALA A 467 -0.49 -23.38 -8.65
CA ALA A 467 0.42 -24.21 -7.87
C ALA A 467 1.40 -24.95 -8.81
N THR A 468 2.43 -24.24 -9.27
CA THR A 468 3.35 -24.76 -10.29
C THR A 468 4.33 -25.79 -9.76
N GLY A 469 4.54 -25.83 -8.44
CA GLY A 469 5.57 -26.66 -7.80
C GLY A 469 7.00 -26.16 -8.02
N LEU A 470 7.17 -24.99 -8.66
CA LEU A 470 8.47 -24.34 -8.82
C LEU A 470 8.89 -23.65 -7.53
N ASP A 471 10.20 -23.46 -7.32
CA ASP A 471 10.68 -22.66 -6.20
C ASP A 471 10.38 -21.18 -6.45
N LYS A 472 9.31 -20.70 -5.79
CA LYS A 472 8.86 -19.31 -5.81
C LYS A 472 8.54 -18.86 -4.41
N GLN A 473 9.10 -17.74 -4.04
CA GLN A 473 8.84 -17.11 -2.77
C GLN A 473 8.75 -15.59 -2.94
N GLY A 474 8.03 -14.94 -2.03
CA GLY A 474 8.04 -13.48 -1.96
C GLY A 474 8.27 -12.96 -0.55
N LEU A 475 8.74 -11.71 -0.45
CA LEU A 475 8.77 -10.99 0.82
C LEU A 475 7.35 -10.90 1.40
N ILE A 476 6.36 -10.61 0.55
CA ILE A 476 4.94 -10.57 0.87
C ILE A 476 4.25 -11.69 0.08
N ASP A 477 3.91 -12.81 0.73
CA ASP A 477 3.42 -14.00 0.04
C ASP A 477 2.44 -14.85 0.89
N PRO A 478 1.92 -15.99 0.38
CA PRO A 478 0.92 -16.81 1.07
C PRO A 478 1.40 -17.46 2.38
N ARG A 479 2.70 -17.45 2.69
CA ARG A 479 3.22 -17.96 3.97
C ARG A 479 2.92 -17.02 5.12
N HIS A 480 2.65 -15.75 4.82
CA HIS A 480 2.49 -14.69 5.81
C HIS A 480 1.15 -13.95 5.72
N TYR A 481 0.53 -13.97 4.54
CA TYR A 481 -0.71 -13.25 4.28
C TYR A 481 -1.73 -14.14 3.56
N ASP A 482 -3.01 -13.95 3.85
CA ASP A 482 -4.05 -14.68 3.14
C ASP A 482 -4.20 -14.21 1.68
N PRO A 483 -4.76 -15.07 0.80
CA PRO A 483 -4.91 -14.74 -0.61
C PRO A 483 -5.71 -13.47 -0.91
N ALA A 484 -6.68 -13.10 -0.07
CA ALA A 484 -7.52 -11.92 -0.33
C ALA A 484 -6.74 -10.62 -0.11
N PHE A 485 -5.83 -10.56 0.87
CA PHE A 485 -4.91 -9.44 1.01
C PHE A 485 -3.93 -9.36 -0.16
N LEU A 486 -3.36 -10.48 -0.60
CA LEU A 486 -2.43 -10.52 -1.74
C LEU A 486 -3.12 -10.07 -3.03
N GLU A 487 -4.38 -10.47 -3.26
CA GLU A 487 -5.21 -10.00 -4.36
C GLU A 487 -5.43 -8.48 -4.31
N ALA A 488 -5.76 -7.94 -3.14
CA ALA A 488 -5.94 -6.51 -2.94
C ALA A 488 -4.64 -5.72 -3.22
N MET A 489 -3.49 -6.24 -2.77
CA MET A 489 -2.19 -5.64 -3.05
C MET A 489 -1.84 -5.72 -4.54
N CYS A 490 -2.26 -6.75 -5.26
CA CYS A 490 -2.01 -6.83 -6.69
C CYS A 490 -2.83 -5.82 -7.53
N SER A 491 -3.86 -5.18 -6.98
CA SER A 491 -4.76 -4.33 -7.78
C SER A 491 -4.22 -2.94 -8.12
N ASN A 492 -3.18 -2.44 -7.43
CA ASN A 492 -2.61 -1.10 -7.72
C ASN A 492 -1.09 -1.14 -7.96
N VAL A 493 -0.55 -2.29 -8.38
CA VAL A 493 0.90 -2.50 -8.54
C VAL A 493 1.55 -1.65 -9.63
N ALA A 494 0.75 -1.20 -10.61
CA ALA A 494 1.23 -0.39 -11.73
C ALA A 494 1.97 0.88 -11.27
N VAL A 495 1.54 1.50 -10.16
CA VAL A 495 2.24 2.68 -9.61
C VAL A 495 3.66 2.33 -9.15
N ILE A 496 3.86 1.14 -8.59
CA ILE A 496 5.16 0.67 -8.11
C ILE A 496 6.07 0.33 -9.28
N GLU A 497 5.54 -0.36 -10.29
CA GLU A 497 6.26 -0.65 -11.54
C GLU A 497 6.78 0.65 -12.19
N GLN A 498 5.95 1.70 -12.28
CA GLN A 498 6.38 2.99 -12.84
C GLN A 498 7.50 3.67 -12.05
N LEU A 499 7.56 3.46 -10.74
CA LEU A 499 8.58 4.04 -9.86
C LEU A 499 9.87 3.18 -9.85
N ALA A 500 9.74 1.88 -10.08
CA ALA A 500 10.84 0.92 -10.07
C ALA A 500 11.55 0.75 -11.42
N THR A 501 10.90 1.15 -12.52
CA THR A 501 11.39 0.89 -13.88
C THR A 501 12.59 1.76 -14.30
N CYS A 502 13.12 1.53 -15.51
CA CYS A 502 14.15 2.36 -16.14
C CYS A 502 13.69 2.85 -17.52
N GLU A 503 14.40 3.83 -18.10
CA GLU A 503 14.10 4.36 -19.44
C GLU A 503 14.65 3.42 -20.52
N MET A 504 13.95 2.30 -20.74
CA MET A 504 14.36 1.28 -21.70
C MET A 504 13.14 0.62 -22.34
N GLY A 505 13.20 0.37 -23.65
CA GLY A 505 12.17 -0.39 -24.36
C GLY A 505 12.19 -1.87 -23.98
N SER A 506 11.06 -2.56 -24.14
CA SER A 506 10.98 -3.99 -23.83
C SER A 506 11.82 -4.83 -24.79
N VAL A 507 12.51 -5.83 -24.26
CA VAL A 507 13.19 -6.86 -25.05
C VAL A 507 12.17 -7.70 -25.84
N VAL A 508 12.46 -7.87 -27.12
CA VAL A 508 11.64 -8.63 -28.08
C VAL A 508 12.39 -9.80 -28.69
N ASP A 509 13.72 -9.76 -28.74
CA ASP A 509 14.56 -10.85 -29.22
C ASP A 509 15.99 -10.66 -28.69
N TYR A 510 16.90 -11.55 -29.07
CA TYR A 510 18.33 -11.50 -28.77
C TYR A 510 19.13 -11.80 -30.05
N THR A 511 20.37 -11.33 -30.12
CA THR A 511 21.32 -11.75 -31.17
C THR A 511 21.82 -13.18 -30.91
N GLU A 512 22.55 -13.77 -31.86
CA GLU A 512 23.18 -15.10 -31.65
C GLU A 512 24.17 -15.12 -30.48
N LYS A 513 24.73 -13.96 -30.11
CA LYS A 513 25.61 -13.81 -28.94
C LYS A 513 24.84 -13.55 -27.64
N GLY A 514 23.51 -13.48 -27.69
CA GLY A 514 22.67 -13.19 -26.53
C GLY A 514 22.52 -11.69 -26.21
N GLU A 515 22.85 -10.78 -27.13
CA GLU A 515 22.65 -9.35 -26.90
C GLU A 515 21.17 -8.98 -27.09
N PRO A 516 20.53 -8.23 -26.17
CA PRO A 516 19.10 -7.96 -26.22
C PRO A 516 18.71 -6.97 -27.34
N ILE A 517 17.67 -7.32 -28.08
CA ILE A 517 17.02 -6.51 -29.12
C ILE A 517 15.72 -5.94 -28.54
N ARG A 518 15.55 -4.61 -28.60
CA ARG A 518 14.48 -3.89 -27.90
C ARG A 518 13.57 -3.12 -28.85
N LYS A 519 12.33 -2.89 -28.43
CA LYS A 519 11.46 -1.86 -29.04
C LYS A 519 12.01 -0.45 -28.77
N ARG A 520 11.62 0.53 -29.59
CA ARG A 520 11.87 1.95 -29.28
C ARG A 520 11.16 2.33 -27.97
N SER A 521 11.83 3.10 -27.12
CA SER A 521 11.25 3.62 -25.87
C SER A 521 10.29 4.78 -26.19
N ALA A 522 9.06 4.73 -25.67
CA ALA A 522 8.07 5.79 -25.82
C ALA A 522 8.08 6.83 -24.67
N VAL A 523 8.94 6.64 -23.65
CA VAL A 523 8.90 7.43 -22.41
C VAL A 523 9.59 8.79 -22.61
N LYS A 524 8.89 9.88 -22.29
CA LYS A 524 9.37 11.28 -22.40
C LYS A 524 10.30 11.65 -21.22
N GLY A 525 11.35 12.43 -21.46
CA GLY A 525 12.43 12.72 -20.48
C GLY A 525 12.03 13.36 -19.12
N ARG A 526 10.87 14.01 -18.98
CA ARG A 526 10.43 14.60 -17.68
C ARG A 526 9.93 13.57 -16.65
N GLN A 527 9.33 12.45 -17.09
CA GLN A 527 8.95 11.35 -16.20
C GLN A 527 10.18 10.63 -15.65
N SER A 528 11.24 10.56 -16.47
CA SER A 528 12.53 9.97 -16.14
C SER A 528 13.22 10.70 -14.97
N SER A 529 13.23 12.04 -14.95
CA SER A 529 13.90 12.80 -13.87
C SER A 529 13.21 12.66 -12.51
N VAL A 530 11.88 12.68 -12.46
CA VAL A 530 11.12 12.48 -11.21
C VAL A 530 11.36 11.07 -10.69
N ARG A 531 11.26 10.05 -11.56
CA ARG A 531 11.55 8.65 -11.20
C ARG A 531 12.96 8.50 -10.64
N ASN A 532 13.98 9.01 -11.32
CA ASN A 532 15.36 8.92 -10.87
C ASN A 532 15.56 9.62 -9.52
N ALA A 533 14.89 10.75 -9.27
CA ALA A 533 14.92 11.42 -7.96
C ALA A 533 14.23 10.59 -6.87
N VAL A 534 13.12 9.90 -7.16
CA VAL A 534 12.52 8.94 -6.22
C VAL A 534 13.50 7.81 -5.93
N GLN A 535 14.06 7.18 -6.96
CA GLN A 535 15.00 6.07 -6.84
C GLN A 535 16.25 6.46 -6.03
N ALA A 536 16.79 7.66 -6.22
CA ALA A 536 17.89 8.19 -5.42
C ALA A 536 17.52 8.31 -3.92
N GLY A 537 16.26 8.65 -3.60
CA GLY A 537 15.76 8.62 -2.23
C GLY A 537 15.73 7.21 -1.63
N VAL A 538 15.35 6.21 -2.43
CA VAL A 538 15.35 4.79 -2.01
C VAL A 538 16.77 4.30 -1.73
N VAL A 539 17.71 4.60 -2.64
CA VAL A 539 19.14 4.29 -2.50
C VAL A 539 19.70 4.92 -1.22
N ARG A 540 19.43 6.21 -0.97
CA ARG A 540 19.85 6.90 0.25
C ARG A 540 19.32 6.24 1.52
N PHE A 541 18.10 5.70 1.50
CA PHE A 541 17.57 4.92 2.63
C PHE A 541 18.36 3.64 2.84
N ALA A 542 18.63 2.89 1.75
CA ALA A 542 19.41 1.65 1.81
C ALA A 542 20.83 1.88 2.33
N GLU A 543 21.51 2.95 1.87
CA GLU A 543 22.82 3.39 2.37
C GLU A 543 22.75 3.76 3.86
N ALA A 544 21.75 4.54 4.29
CA ALA A 544 21.59 4.86 5.71
C ALA A 544 21.31 3.61 6.57
N ALA A 545 20.68 2.58 5.99
CA ALA A 545 20.36 1.35 6.68
C ALA A 545 21.55 0.37 6.82
N THR A 546 22.69 0.62 6.17
CA THR A 546 23.90 -0.19 6.39
C THR A 546 24.50 0.05 7.77
N ASP A 547 24.30 1.24 8.33
CA ASP A 547 24.67 1.61 9.69
C ASP A 547 23.47 2.29 10.38
N PRO A 548 22.44 1.51 10.77
CA PRO A 548 21.21 2.06 11.30
C PRO A 548 21.47 2.73 12.66
N PRO A 549 20.74 3.80 13.02
CA PRO A 549 20.92 4.54 14.27
C PRO A 549 20.33 3.81 15.49
N VAL A 550 20.67 2.53 15.65
CA VAL A 550 20.05 1.56 16.54
C VAL A 550 21.15 0.78 17.24
N ILE A 551 21.22 0.88 18.57
CA ILE A 551 22.10 0.06 19.41
C ILE A 551 21.22 -0.95 20.15
N ARG A 552 21.40 -2.24 19.84
CA ARG A 552 20.67 -3.34 20.49
C ARG A 552 21.52 -4.59 20.61
N MET A 553 21.22 -5.40 21.62
CA MET A 553 21.90 -6.69 21.85
C MET A 553 21.47 -7.76 20.85
N LYS A 554 20.16 -7.82 20.55
CA LYS A 554 19.58 -8.80 19.63
C LYS A 554 18.33 -8.25 18.98
N ASP A 555 18.13 -8.58 17.71
CA ASP A 555 16.93 -8.25 16.95
C ASP A 555 16.10 -9.51 16.73
N HIS A 556 15.14 -9.77 17.63
CA HIS A 556 14.34 -11.01 17.62
C HIS A 556 13.33 -11.05 16.48
N ASP A 557 12.74 -9.91 16.15
CA ASP A 557 11.66 -9.79 15.18
C ASP A 557 12.15 -9.24 13.83
N ALA A 558 13.47 -9.14 13.61
CA ALA A 558 14.05 -8.44 12.46
C ALA A 558 13.38 -8.78 11.11
N GLU A 559 13.22 -10.06 10.82
CA GLU A 559 12.62 -10.52 9.56
C GLU A 559 11.15 -10.10 9.44
N ARG A 560 10.39 -10.45 10.47
CA ARG A 560 8.96 -10.20 10.55
C ARG A 560 8.68 -8.70 10.54
N GLY A 561 9.44 -7.93 11.31
CA GLY A 561 9.31 -6.48 11.43
C GLY A 561 9.56 -5.77 10.11
N TRP A 562 10.61 -6.12 9.37
CA TRP A 562 10.86 -5.52 8.05
C TRP A 562 9.83 -5.95 7.01
N ARG A 563 9.37 -7.20 7.02
CA ARG A 563 8.27 -7.67 6.15
C ARG A 563 6.96 -6.93 6.43
N GLU A 564 6.54 -6.86 7.70
CA GLU A 564 5.31 -6.19 8.11
C GLU A 564 5.37 -4.67 7.87
N ALA A 565 6.53 -4.05 8.08
CA ALA A 565 6.77 -2.65 7.76
C ALA A 565 6.66 -2.39 6.25
N ALA A 566 7.29 -3.24 5.42
CA ALA A 566 7.19 -3.13 3.96
C ALA A 566 5.74 -3.30 3.48
N ALA A 567 5.02 -4.32 3.97
CA ALA A 567 3.62 -4.52 3.64
C ALA A 567 2.74 -3.35 4.09
N GLY A 568 2.97 -2.82 5.30
CA GLY A 568 2.26 -1.67 5.85
C GLY A 568 2.49 -0.38 5.06
N ALA A 569 3.75 -0.07 4.76
CA ALA A 569 4.13 1.09 3.95
C ALA A 569 3.54 1.03 2.54
N LEU A 570 3.62 -0.14 1.91
CA LEU A 570 3.12 -0.38 0.57
C LEU A 570 1.58 -0.31 0.51
N ALA A 571 0.88 -1.01 1.42
CA ALA A 571 -0.57 -0.99 1.51
C ALA A 571 -1.09 0.43 1.79
N ARG A 572 -0.43 1.17 2.69
CA ARG A 572 -0.77 2.56 2.97
C ARG A 572 -0.59 3.43 1.73
N PHE A 573 0.52 3.34 1.02
CA PHE A 573 0.70 4.12 -0.20
C PHE A 573 -0.36 3.77 -1.26
N MET A 574 -0.66 2.48 -1.41
CA MET A 574 -1.57 1.99 -2.42
C MET A 574 -3.04 2.26 -2.12
N PHE A 575 -3.45 2.46 -0.87
CA PHE A 575 -4.87 2.66 -0.51
C PHE A 575 -5.14 4.01 0.18
N LEU A 576 -4.19 4.52 0.95
CA LEU A 576 -4.29 5.77 1.71
C LEU A 576 -3.12 6.74 1.35
N PRO A 577 -2.92 7.08 0.06
CA PRO A 577 -1.85 8.01 -0.33
C PRO A 577 -2.12 9.41 0.25
N GLN A 578 -1.05 10.09 0.65
CA GLN A 578 -1.09 11.47 1.12
C GLN A 578 -1.06 12.44 -0.08
N PRO A 579 -1.65 13.65 0.05
CA PRO A 579 -1.69 14.63 -1.05
C PRO A 579 -0.32 14.95 -1.67
N ARG A 580 0.72 15.12 -0.85
CA ARG A 580 2.09 15.41 -1.30
C ARG A 580 2.71 14.25 -2.11
N GLU A 581 2.32 13.01 -1.82
CA GLU A 581 2.76 11.84 -2.58
C GLU A 581 2.08 11.82 -3.95
N LEU A 582 0.78 12.17 -4.00
CA LEU A 582 0.03 12.25 -5.24
C LEU A 582 0.54 13.35 -6.18
N GLU A 583 1.02 14.47 -5.65
CA GLU A 583 1.66 15.52 -6.46
C GLU A 583 2.91 15.02 -7.21
N ILE A 584 3.61 14.03 -6.65
CA ILE A 584 4.79 13.41 -7.28
C ILE A 584 4.33 12.43 -8.36
N VAL A 585 3.41 11.52 -8.02
CA VAL A 585 2.95 10.48 -8.98
C VAL A 585 2.05 11.01 -10.09
N ARG A 586 1.37 12.16 -9.91
CA ARG A 586 0.57 12.81 -10.97
C ARG A 586 1.39 13.14 -12.22
N ARG A 587 2.72 13.19 -12.09
CA ARG A 587 3.66 13.49 -13.19
C ARG A 587 3.98 12.28 -14.07
N PHE A 588 3.48 11.09 -13.73
CA PHE A 588 3.71 9.86 -14.46
C PHE A 588 2.51 9.54 -15.36
N GLU A 589 2.78 9.23 -16.62
CA GLU A 589 1.82 8.66 -17.56
C GLU A 589 2.12 7.16 -17.71
N HIS A 590 1.08 6.34 -17.88
CA HIS A 590 1.21 4.89 -18.12
C HIS A 590 0.87 4.55 -19.57
N ASP A 591 1.65 3.65 -20.14
CA ASP A 591 1.45 3.09 -21.46
C ASP A 591 0.52 1.87 -21.35
N VAL A 592 -0.72 2.00 -21.80
CA VAL A 592 -1.71 0.90 -21.78
C VAL A 592 -1.40 -0.06 -22.91
N ASN A 593 -0.38 -0.89 -22.72
CA ASN A 593 0.20 -1.62 -23.84
C ASN A 593 -0.32 -3.07 -23.98
N LEU A 594 -1.26 -3.23 -24.92
CA LEU A 594 -1.45 -4.40 -25.78
C LEU A 594 -1.14 -4.03 -27.25
N GLY A 595 -0.14 -3.17 -27.49
CA GLY A 595 0.32 -2.79 -28.83
C GLY A 595 -0.19 -1.46 -29.38
N SER A 596 -0.75 -0.57 -28.54
CA SER A 596 -1.17 0.79 -28.93
C SER A 596 -0.37 1.85 -28.20
N GLU A 597 0.10 2.91 -28.88
CA GLU A 597 0.88 4.03 -28.33
C GLU A 597 0.06 4.99 -27.42
N ARG A 598 -0.99 4.50 -26.74
CA ARG A 598 -1.90 5.35 -25.97
C ARG A 598 -1.42 5.52 -24.53
N MET A 599 -0.89 6.71 -24.22
CA MET A 599 -0.54 7.13 -22.87
C MET A 599 -1.79 7.60 -22.10
N VAL A 600 -1.97 7.13 -20.87
CA VAL A 600 -3.08 7.52 -19.97
C VAL A 600 -2.49 7.95 -18.63
N PRO A 601 -2.96 9.04 -18.00
CA PRO A 601 -2.52 9.40 -16.64
C PRO A 601 -2.77 8.23 -15.66
N LEU A 602 -1.90 8.08 -14.66
CA LEU A 602 -2.05 7.01 -13.65
C LEU A 602 -3.40 7.05 -12.92
N PHE A 603 -3.96 8.24 -12.74
CA PHE A 603 -5.22 8.46 -12.06
C PHE A 603 -5.91 9.75 -12.57
N ASP A 604 -7.24 9.75 -12.56
CA ASP A 604 -8.11 10.85 -12.96
C ASP A 604 -9.19 11.10 -11.87
N PRO A 605 -8.99 12.07 -10.96
CA PRO A 605 -9.92 12.34 -9.87
C PRO A 605 -11.31 12.78 -10.32
N GLU A 606 -11.42 13.52 -11.44
CA GLU A 606 -12.70 14.03 -11.93
C GLU A 606 -13.61 12.87 -12.37
N ARG A 607 -13.01 11.89 -13.06
CA ARG A 607 -13.71 10.67 -13.48
C ARG A 607 -14.21 9.85 -12.29
N ALA A 608 -13.43 9.72 -11.22
CA ALA A 608 -13.89 9.04 -10.02
C ALA A 608 -15.01 9.81 -9.32
N GLY A 609 -14.94 11.14 -9.25
CA GLY A 609 -16.03 11.97 -8.72
C GLY A 609 -17.34 11.76 -9.49
N GLU A 610 -17.28 11.74 -10.82
CA GLU A 610 -18.46 11.43 -11.66
C GLU A 610 -18.97 9.99 -11.41
N GLY A 611 -18.07 9.00 -11.40
CA GLY A 611 -18.39 7.60 -11.14
C GLY A 611 -19.07 7.39 -9.78
N MET A 612 -18.56 8.06 -8.74
CA MET A 612 -19.12 8.05 -7.39
C MET A 612 -20.49 8.70 -7.33
N ARG A 613 -20.69 9.87 -7.96
CA ARG A 613 -22.03 10.51 -8.04
C ARG A 613 -23.05 9.62 -8.75
N ARG A 614 -22.61 8.86 -9.76
CA ARG A 614 -23.50 7.96 -10.53
C ARG A 614 -23.79 6.62 -9.87
N ARG A 615 -22.80 6.03 -9.18
CA ARG A 615 -22.86 4.63 -8.73
C ARG A 615 -22.57 4.41 -7.24
N GLY A 616 -22.16 5.44 -6.50
CA GLY A 616 -21.73 5.33 -5.11
C GLY A 616 -20.56 4.34 -4.97
N LEU A 617 -20.51 3.59 -3.85
CA LEU A 617 -19.46 2.58 -3.63
C LEU A 617 -19.42 1.48 -4.70
N PHE A 618 -20.44 1.30 -5.54
CA PHE A 618 -20.41 0.32 -6.63
C PHE A 618 -19.54 0.73 -7.82
N TYR A 619 -19.15 2.01 -7.91
CA TYR A 619 -18.07 2.44 -8.80
C TYR A 619 -16.80 1.60 -8.54
N MET A 620 -16.50 1.33 -7.27
CA MET A 620 -15.29 0.62 -6.84
C MET A 620 -15.28 -0.88 -7.14
N LYS A 621 -16.44 -1.53 -7.35
CA LYS A 621 -16.54 -2.98 -7.54
C LYS A 621 -16.07 -3.47 -8.90
N GLY A 622 -16.17 -2.64 -9.94
CA GLY A 622 -15.83 -3.04 -11.32
C GLY A 622 -14.92 -2.09 -12.07
N SER A 623 -14.37 -1.09 -11.38
CA SER A 623 -13.38 -0.17 -11.95
C SER A 623 -12.06 -0.90 -12.21
N ALA A 624 -11.54 -0.83 -13.44
CA ALA A 624 -10.25 -1.38 -13.87
C ALA A 624 -9.16 -0.28 -13.93
N ARG A 625 -9.33 0.78 -13.14
CA ARG A 625 -8.42 1.93 -13.08
C ARG A 625 -7.10 1.54 -12.43
N MET A 626 -6.01 2.07 -12.96
CA MET A 626 -4.65 1.69 -12.57
C MET A 626 -4.29 2.08 -11.13
N PHE A 627 -4.86 3.18 -10.63
CA PHE A 627 -4.64 3.65 -9.26
C PHE A 627 -5.88 4.34 -8.68
N LEU A 628 -6.99 3.59 -8.60
CA LEU A 628 -8.28 4.09 -8.12
C LEU A 628 -8.23 4.83 -6.75
N PRO A 629 -7.47 4.36 -5.73
CA PRO A 629 -7.32 5.08 -4.47
C PRO A 629 -6.79 6.52 -4.60
N ALA A 630 -5.96 6.80 -5.62
CA ALA A 630 -5.49 8.16 -5.91
C ALA A 630 -6.59 9.02 -6.54
N GLU A 631 -7.47 8.44 -7.35
CA GLU A 631 -8.63 9.15 -7.91
C GLU A 631 -9.61 9.56 -6.80
N LEU A 632 -9.81 8.66 -5.84
CA LEU A 632 -10.67 8.88 -4.67
C LEU A 632 -10.03 9.76 -3.59
N ALA A 633 -8.83 10.30 -3.81
CA ALA A 633 -8.13 11.07 -2.78
C ALA A 633 -8.74 12.45 -2.51
N GLN A 634 -9.54 12.97 -3.45
CA GLN A 634 -10.34 14.19 -3.25
C GLN A 634 -11.60 13.92 -2.42
N GLU A 635 -12.00 12.66 -2.30
CA GLU A 635 -13.14 12.24 -1.48
C GLU A 635 -12.72 12.03 -0.02
N ASP A 636 -13.72 11.97 0.87
CA ASP A 636 -13.48 11.66 2.27
C ASP A 636 -12.75 10.32 2.46
N MET A 637 -11.94 10.24 3.51
CA MET A 637 -11.14 9.06 3.85
C MET A 637 -11.99 7.79 3.97
N SER A 638 -13.25 7.89 4.39
CA SER A 638 -14.19 6.78 4.46
C SER A 638 -14.35 6.04 3.13
N THR A 639 -14.27 6.73 2.00
CA THR A 639 -14.39 6.11 0.66
C THR A 639 -13.20 5.21 0.37
N ARG A 640 -11.98 5.68 0.66
CA ARG A 640 -10.74 4.90 0.47
C ARG A 640 -10.64 3.74 1.45
N LEU A 641 -11.05 3.93 2.70
CA LEU A 641 -11.14 2.85 3.68
C LEU A 641 -12.16 1.80 3.25
N SER A 642 -13.32 2.22 2.73
CA SER A 642 -14.32 1.29 2.20
C SER A 642 -13.77 0.48 1.03
N LEU A 643 -12.97 1.10 0.15
CA LEU A 643 -12.31 0.42 -0.95
C LEU A 643 -11.31 -0.62 -0.45
N LEU A 644 -10.46 -0.22 0.49
CA LEU A 644 -9.51 -1.13 1.10
C LEU A 644 -10.21 -2.33 1.74
N VAL A 645 -11.25 -2.11 2.56
CA VAL A 645 -12.02 -3.17 3.22
C VAL A 645 -12.71 -4.07 2.19
N GLN A 646 -13.32 -3.51 1.15
CA GLN A 646 -13.98 -4.27 0.10
C GLN A 646 -12.99 -5.18 -0.65
N LYS A 647 -11.81 -4.66 -1.01
CA LYS A 647 -10.76 -5.42 -1.69
C LYS A 647 -10.13 -6.47 -0.77
N ARG A 648 -9.85 -6.10 0.48
CA ARG A 648 -9.20 -6.95 1.49
C ARG A 648 -10.02 -8.17 1.88
N PHE A 649 -11.33 -8.01 2.06
CA PHE A 649 -12.20 -9.07 2.59
C PHE A 649 -13.11 -9.69 1.53
N GLY A 650 -13.04 -9.23 0.27
CA GLY A 650 -13.89 -9.74 -0.80
C GLY A 650 -15.38 -9.64 -0.47
N LEU A 651 -15.80 -8.53 0.15
CA LEU A 651 -17.16 -8.41 0.68
C LEU A 651 -18.20 -8.61 -0.43
N GLY A 652 -19.15 -9.53 -0.20
CA GLY A 652 -20.24 -9.87 -1.12
C GLY A 652 -21.33 -8.80 -1.26
N LEU A 653 -20.98 -7.51 -1.15
CA LEU A 653 -21.93 -6.40 -1.19
C LEU A 653 -22.60 -6.29 -2.56
N THR A 654 -23.89 -5.99 -2.54
CA THR A 654 -24.79 -5.80 -3.68
C THR A 654 -25.36 -4.38 -3.68
N TYR A 655 -25.85 -3.91 -4.84
CA TYR A 655 -26.41 -2.57 -4.96
C TYR A 655 -27.51 -2.29 -3.91
N ALA A 656 -28.25 -3.32 -3.49
CA ALA A 656 -29.31 -3.21 -2.50
C ALA A 656 -28.80 -2.83 -1.09
N ASP A 657 -27.55 -3.14 -0.76
CA ASP A 657 -26.99 -2.92 0.58
C ASP A 657 -26.64 -1.45 0.86
N HIS A 658 -26.53 -0.62 -0.19
CA HIS A 658 -26.07 0.78 -0.09
C HIS A 658 -27.16 1.83 0.06
N ALA A 659 -28.42 1.47 -0.19
CA ALA A 659 -29.47 2.44 -0.44
C ALA A 659 -30.58 2.38 0.63
N PRO A 660 -30.35 2.91 1.85
CA PRO A 660 -31.44 3.08 2.81
C PRO A 660 -32.39 4.23 2.43
N ARG A 661 -32.00 5.09 1.48
CA ARG A 661 -32.79 6.26 1.03
C ARG A 661 -33.09 6.15 -0.47
N THR A 662 -34.36 5.97 -0.79
CA THR A 662 -34.90 6.04 -2.15
C THR A 662 -35.91 7.18 -2.24
N ILE A 663 -36.02 7.77 -3.43
CA ILE A 663 -37.04 8.76 -3.75
C ILE A 663 -37.83 8.23 -4.93
N ALA A 664 -39.10 7.92 -4.66
CA ALA A 664 -40.07 7.55 -5.67
C ALA A 664 -40.42 8.76 -6.54
N LEU A 665 -40.23 8.63 -7.85
CA LEU A 665 -40.51 9.68 -8.82
C LEU A 665 -41.43 9.13 -9.92
N PRO A 666 -42.50 9.85 -10.29
CA PRO A 666 -43.29 9.50 -11.46
C PRO A 666 -42.42 9.55 -12.72
N ALA A 667 -42.52 8.51 -13.55
CA ALA A 667 -41.89 8.46 -14.86
C ALA A 667 -42.89 8.04 -15.92
N TYR A 668 -42.75 8.58 -17.12
CA TYR A 668 -43.62 8.32 -18.26
C TYR A 668 -42.79 7.77 -19.42
N TYR A 669 -43.16 6.57 -19.90
CA TYR A 669 -42.63 6.05 -21.16
C TYR A 669 -43.50 6.53 -22.31
N LEU A 670 -42.86 7.10 -23.32
CA LEU A 670 -43.51 7.76 -24.46
C LEU A 670 -43.15 7.01 -25.74
N SER A 671 -44.17 6.63 -26.49
CA SER A 671 -44.06 6.17 -27.88
C SER A 671 -44.86 7.10 -28.78
N ALA A 672 -44.79 6.90 -30.10
CA ALA A 672 -45.57 7.68 -31.06
C ALA A 672 -47.10 7.59 -30.83
N THR A 673 -47.59 6.55 -30.16
CA THR A 673 -49.04 6.27 -30.06
C THR A 673 -49.54 5.95 -28.65
N GLN A 674 -48.65 5.79 -27.66
CA GLN A 674 -49.01 5.38 -26.29
C GLN A 674 -48.07 6.03 -25.27
N ALA A 675 -48.64 6.41 -24.12
CA ALA A 675 -47.91 6.82 -22.93
C ALA A 675 -48.29 5.92 -21.76
N SER A 676 -47.30 5.37 -21.04
CA SER A 676 -47.52 4.60 -19.81
C SER A 676 -46.80 5.23 -18.64
N GLN A 677 -47.52 5.41 -17.52
CA GLN A 677 -46.94 5.94 -16.29
C GLN A 677 -46.44 4.80 -15.40
N THR A 678 -45.26 4.99 -14.82
CA THR A 678 -44.68 4.13 -13.79
C THR A 678 -44.06 4.98 -12.67
N GLU A 679 -43.55 4.32 -11.64
CA GLU A 679 -42.76 4.95 -10.58
C GLU A 679 -41.32 4.43 -10.67
N ILE A 680 -40.36 5.35 -10.69
CA ILE A 680 -38.93 5.04 -10.68
C ILE A 680 -38.37 5.39 -9.30
N GLU A 681 -37.71 4.41 -8.68
CA GLU A 681 -36.95 4.64 -7.45
C GLU A 681 -35.59 5.25 -7.79
N ALA A 682 -35.44 6.56 -7.57
CA ALA A 682 -34.13 7.18 -7.55
C ALA A 682 -33.41 6.78 -6.25
N ARG A 683 -32.20 6.25 -6.36
CA ARG A 683 -31.46 5.70 -5.20
C ARG A 683 -30.28 6.61 -4.85
N ALA A 684 -30.09 6.86 -3.56
CA ALA A 684 -28.96 7.66 -3.08
C ALA A 684 -27.62 7.03 -3.51
N THR A 685 -26.66 7.87 -3.86
CA THR A 685 -25.31 7.47 -4.31
C THR A 685 -24.23 8.09 -3.44
N HIS A 686 -23.66 9.23 -3.83
CA HIS A 686 -22.53 9.90 -3.17
C HIS A 686 -22.76 11.40 -3.09
N ASP A 687 -22.23 12.08 -2.07
CA ASP A 687 -22.34 13.54 -1.89
C ASP A 687 -23.77 14.13 -2.03
N GLY A 688 -24.75 13.38 -1.51
CA GLY A 688 -26.17 13.76 -1.57
C GLY A 688 -26.86 13.57 -2.92
N TYR A 689 -26.16 13.02 -3.92
CA TYR A 689 -26.75 12.67 -5.21
C TYR A 689 -27.62 11.42 -5.14
N PHE A 690 -28.53 11.33 -6.12
CA PHE A 690 -29.41 10.22 -6.41
C PHE A 690 -29.28 9.88 -7.89
N ALA A 691 -29.36 8.59 -8.20
CA ALA A 691 -29.42 8.09 -9.58
C ALA A 691 -30.79 7.44 -9.83
N ALA A 692 -31.55 8.00 -10.76
CA ALA A 692 -32.73 7.37 -11.36
C ALA A 692 -32.30 6.57 -12.59
N ARG A 693 -32.56 5.26 -12.59
CA ARG A 693 -32.19 4.35 -13.68
C ARG A 693 -33.45 3.86 -14.38
N ILE A 694 -33.58 4.21 -15.65
CA ILE A 694 -34.81 4.02 -16.42
C ILE A 694 -34.50 3.14 -17.64
N PRO A 695 -34.96 1.87 -17.65
CA PRO A 695 -34.68 0.96 -18.76
C PRO A 695 -35.44 1.38 -20.01
N VAL A 696 -34.73 1.63 -21.10
CA VAL A 696 -35.27 1.89 -22.43
C VAL A 696 -34.89 0.71 -23.31
N GLY A 697 -35.86 -0.18 -23.57
CA GLY A 697 -35.65 -1.39 -24.37
C GLY A 697 -35.15 -1.09 -25.79
N GLU A 698 -34.99 -2.14 -26.61
CA GLU A 698 -34.40 -2.07 -27.96
C GLU A 698 -35.12 -1.10 -28.94
N ALA A 699 -36.39 -0.76 -28.68
CA ALA A 699 -37.23 0.08 -29.54
C ALA A 699 -37.19 1.60 -29.24
N GLY A 700 -36.32 2.07 -28.33
CA GLY A 700 -36.06 3.50 -28.12
C GLY A 700 -37.29 4.31 -27.66
N TYR A 701 -37.96 3.90 -26.58
CA TYR A 701 -39.01 4.74 -25.99
C TYR A 701 -38.44 6.06 -25.45
N GLY A 702 -39.19 7.14 -25.60
CA GLY A 702 -38.92 8.39 -24.90
C GLY A 702 -39.25 8.23 -23.41
N VAL A 703 -38.58 8.97 -22.56
CA VAL A 703 -38.76 8.91 -21.11
C VAL A 703 -38.91 10.31 -20.55
N ALA A 704 -39.95 10.55 -19.75
CA ALA A 704 -40.09 11.77 -18.97
C ALA A 704 -40.03 11.46 -17.46
N LEU A 705 -39.12 12.07 -16.72
CA LEU A 705 -39.01 11.93 -15.25
C LEU A 705 -39.51 13.20 -14.56
N GLN A 706 -40.51 13.08 -13.69
CA GLN A 706 -41.19 14.20 -13.04
C GLN A 706 -40.49 14.62 -11.75
N LEU A 707 -39.43 15.42 -11.85
CA LEU A 707 -38.71 15.94 -10.69
C LEU A 707 -39.53 16.98 -9.91
N GLY A 708 -40.43 17.72 -10.59
CA GLY A 708 -41.28 18.74 -9.97
C GLY A 708 -42.18 18.18 -8.87
N ALA A 709 -42.58 16.90 -8.96
CA ALA A 709 -43.47 16.26 -8.00
C ALA A 709 -42.85 16.18 -6.59
N ALA A 710 -41.53 16.03 -6.50
CA ALA A 710 -40.81 15.89 -5.24
C ALA A 710 -40.01 17.14 -4.85
N PHE A 711 -39.58 17.94 -5.83
CA PHE A 711 -38.58 18.99 -5.60
C PHE A 711 -39.02 20.37 -6.09
N ARG A 712 -38.61 21.39 -5.34
CA ARG A 712 -38.65 22.78 -5.77
C ARG A 712 -37.33 23.20 -6.41
N TRP A 713 -36.21 22.72 -5.88
CA TRP A 713 -34.87 22.97 -6.43
C TRP A 713 -34.11 21.66 -6.53
N VAL A 714 -33.49 21.43 -7.68
CA VAL A 714 -32.68 20.25 -7.95
C VAL A 714 -31.46 20.65 -8.77
N GLU A 715 -30.33 20.02 -8.48
CA GLU A 715 -29.13 20.08 -9.30
C GLU A 715 -29.04 18.81 -10.13
N ILE A 716 -29.05 18.91 -11.45
CA ILE A 716 -28.93 17.78 -12.37
C ILE A 716 -27.46 17.71 -12.81
N ALA A 717 -26.75 16.68 -12.37
CA ALA A 717 -25.33 16.50 -12.68
C ALA A 717 -25.11 15.87 -14.05
N SER A 718 -25.92 14.87 -14.43
CA SER A 718 -25.77 14.21 -15.73
C SER A 718 -27.03 13.47 -16.16
N ILE A 719 -27.20 13.35 -17.48
CA ILE A 719 -28.19 12.51 -18.13
C ILE A 719 -27.42 11.70 -19.16
N THR A 720 -27.37 10.39 -18.94
CA THR A 720 -26.49 9.52 -19.74
C THR A 720 -27.20 8.22 -20.11
N CYS A 721 -26.70 7.56 -21.15
CA CYS A 721 -27.16 6.27 -21.61
C CYS A 721 -26.02 5.26 -21.59
N SER A 722 -26.31 4.04 -21.17
CA SER A 722 -25.38 2.93 -21.17
C SER A 722 -26.11 1.60 -21.45
N PRO A 723 -25.45 0.62 -22.09
CA PRO A 723 -25.98 -0.72 -22.21
C PRO A 723 -26.28 -1.33 -20.83
N LEU A 724 -27.35 -2.10 -20.70
CA LEU A 724 -27.71 -2.77 -19.44
C LEU A 724 -26.58 -3.69 -18.93
N SER A 725 -25.85 -4.31 -19.86
CA SER A 725 -24.69 -5.16 -19.58
C SER A 725 -23.55 -4.41 -18.86
N ALA A 726 -23.41 -3.10 -19.10
CA ALA A 726 -22.39 -2.28 -18.43
C ALA A 726 -22.67 -2.06 -16.93
N LEU A 727 -23.90 -2.35 -16.45
CA LEU A 727 -24.29 -2.23 -15.05
C LEU A 727 -24.05 -3.52 -14.24
N ALA A 728 -23.81 -4.65 -14.90
CA ALA A 728 -23.55 -5.94 -14.26
C ALA A 728 -22.10 -6.09 -13.72
N GLY A 729 -21.23 -5.10 -13.99
CA GLY A 729 -19.80 -5.13 -13.66
C GLY A 729 -18.94 -5.76 -14.76
N GLY A 730 -17.63 -5.52 -14.75
CA GLY A 730 -16.66 -6.05 -15.73
C GLY A 730 -15.92 -4.98 -16.53
N SER A 731 -15.30 -5.37 -17.66
CA SER A 731 -14.47 -4.49 -18.51
C SER A 731 -15.22 -3.26 -19.08
N HIS A 732 -16.53 -3.35 -19.21
CA HIS A 732 -17.38 -2.25 -19.70
C HIS A 732 -17.71 -1.20 -18.63
N ASN A 733 -17.35 -1.44 -17.36
CA ASN A 733 -17.74 -0.58 -16.25
C ASN A 733 -17.02 0.77 -16.25
N ASP A 734 -15.82 0.82 -16.84
CA ASP A 734 -15.04 2.04 -17.03
C ASP A 734 -15.39 2.78 -18.33
N ALA A 735 -16.26 2.27 -19.20
CA ALA A 735 -16.65 3.00 -20.41
C ALA A 735 -17.36 4.32 -20.01
N ALA A 736 -16.94 5.43 -20.62
CA ALA A 736 -17.66 6.69 -20.44
C ALA A 736 -19.07 6.50 -21.01
N PRO A 737 -20.11 6.82 -20.23
CA PRO A 737 -21.47 6.66 -20.73
C PRO A 737 -21.72 7.69 -21.83
N LEU A 738 -22.69 7.42 -22.70
CA LEU A 738 -23.03 8.37 -23.76
C LEU A 738 -23.90 9.49 -23.17
N PRO A 739 -23.49 10.77 -23.23
CA PRO A 739 -24.37 11.86 -22.83
C PRO A 739 -25.62 11.88 -23.71
N VAL A 740 -26.77 12.11 -23.10
CA VAL A 740 -28.04 12.20 -23.82
C VAL A 740 -28.65 13.58 -23.64
N ASN A 741 -29.05 14.19 -24.75
CA ASN A 741 -29.75 15.46 -24.72
C ASN A 741 -31.17 15.27 -24.15
N ALA A 742 -31.53 16.09 -23.17
CA ALA A 742 -32.86 16.14 -22.60
C ALA A 742 -33.49 17.52 -22.81
N ARG A 743 -34.83 17.55 -22.86
CA ARG A 743 -35.64 18.77 -22.83
C ARG A 743 -36.16 18.97 -21.41
N TYR A 744 -36.20 20.21 -20.97
CA TYR A 744 -36.64 20.59 -19.62
C TYR A 744 -37.96 21.34 -19.70
N GLU A 745 -39.05 20.71 -19.27
CA GLU A 745 -40.37 21.33 -19.22
C GLU A 745 -40.70 21.77 -17.78
N GLY A 746 -41.13 23.02 -17.60
CA GLY A 746 -41.49 23.54 -16.27
C GLY A 746 -40.31 23.91 -15.35
N PHE A 747 -39.10 24.04 -15.89
CA PHE A 747 -37.90 24.45 -15.13
C PHE A 747 -37.47 25.89 -15.43
N ILE A 748 -36.73 26.49 -14.48
CA ILE A 748 -35.91 27.69 -14.68
C ILE A 748 -34.49 27.33 -14.28
N GLU A 749 -33.54 27.42 -15.21
CA GLU A 749 -32.12 27.23 -14.92
C GLU A 749 -31.52 28.52 -14.36
N HIS A 750 -30.89 28.42 -13.19
CA HIS A 750 -30.26 29.56 -12.50
C HIS A 750 -28.74 29.53 -12.57
N ALA A 751 -28.16 28.33 -12.76
CA ALA A 751 -26.75 28.07 -13.03
C ALA A 751 -26.63 26.69 -13.73
N PRO A 752 -25.50 26.33 -14.36
CA PRO A 752 -25.35 25.05 -15.05
C PRO A 752 -25.80 23.85 -14.20
N GLY A 753 -26.87 23.19 -14.63
CA GLY A 753 -27.47 22.04 -13.93
C GLY A 753 -28.32 22.38 -12.70
N LEU A 754 -28.24 23.59 -12.14
CA LEU A 754 -29.06 24.02 -11.00
C LEU A 754 -30.39 24.61 -11.50
N VAL A 755 -31.47 23.87 -11.29
CA VAL A 755 -32.79 24.20 -11.81
C VAL A 755 -33.84 24.33 -10.71
N GLU A 756 -34.72 25.33 -10.85
CA GLU A 756 -35.95 25.49 -10.06
C GLU A 756 -37.13 24.86 -10.80
N CYS A 757 -37.80 23.91 -10.18
CA CYS A 757 -39.07 23.36 -10.66
C CYS A 757 -40.17 24.39 -10.38
N ARG A 758 -40.78 24.99 -11.41
CA ARG A 758 -41.81 26.03 -11.25
C ARG A 758 -43.07 25.49 -10.58
N ASN A 759 -43.47 24.28 -10.96
CA ASN A 759 -44.66 23.59 -10.47
C ASN A 759 -44.34 22.10 -10.22
N GLU A 760 -45.34 21.35 -9.79
CA GLU A 760 -45.22 19.90 -9.54
C GLU A 760 -45.11 19.08 -10.84
N GLU A 761 -45.46 19.67 -11.98
CA GLU A 761 -45.48 19.05 -13.31
C GLU A 761 -44.13 19.17 -14.05
N ALA A 762 -43.08 19.70 -13.42
CA ALA A 762 -41.78 19.87 -14.07
C ALA A 762 -41.13 18.51 -14.41
N LEU A 763 -40.77 18.31 -15.69
CA LEU A 763 -40.38 17.04 -16.31
C LEU A 763 -39.05 17.13 -17.09
N VAL A 764 -38.12 16.22 -16.80
CA VAL A 764 -36.94 16.00 -17.64
C VAL A 764 -37.31 14.99 -18.72
N LEU A 765 -37.29 15.40 -19.98
CA LEU A 765 -37.76 14.61 -21.11
C LEU A 765 -36.60 14.19 -22.03
N VAL A 766 -36.36 12.89 -22.14
CA VAL A 766 -35.45 12.29 -23.12
C VAL A 766 -36.29 11.73 -24.27
N MET A 767 -36.04 12.22 -25.48
CA MET A 767 -36.79 11.77 -26.66
C MET A 767 -36.21 10.46 -27.23
N PRO A 768 -37.02 9.63 -27.92
CA PRO A 768 -36.59 8.41 -28.59
C PRO A 768 -35.29 8.54 -29.42
N ASP A 769 -35.23 9.60 -30.22
CA ASP A 769 -34.14 9.91 -31.15
C ASP A 769 -32.85 10.36 -30.46
N ALA A 770 -32.92 10.73 -29.18
CA ALA A 770 -31.76 11.05 -28.37
C ALA A 770 -31.07 9.79 -27.79
N VAL A 771 -31.73 8.63 -27.83
CA VAL A 771 -31.17 7.35 -27.38
C VAL A 771 -30.50 6.65 -28.58
N PRO A 772 -29.21 6.26 -28.49
CA PRO A 772 -28.53 5.55 -29.57
C PRO A 772 -29.23 4.22 -29.89
N SER A 773 -29.40 3.93 -31.19
CA SER A 773 -29.87 2.61 -31.65
C SER A 773 -28.85 1.53 -31.27
N SER A 774 -29.31 0.43 -30.68
CA SER A 774 -28.46 -0.64 -30.17
C SER A 774 -29.23 -1.97 -30.13
N ASP A 775 -28.54 -3.04 -30.50
CA ASP A 775 -29.05 -4.43 -30.41
C ASP A 775 -29.13 -4.96 -28.98
N GLN A 776 -28.59 -4.21 -28.00
CA GLN A 776 -28.71 -4.48 -26.57
C GLN A 776 -29.66 -3.49 -25.88
N PRO A 777 -30.44 -3.94 -24.87
CA PRO A 777 -31.25 -3.06 -24.03
C PRO A 777 -30.40 -1.94 -23.41
N GLN A 778 -30.92 -0.71 -23.47
CA GLN A 778 -30.26 0.48 -22.97
C GLN A 778 -30.86 0.91 -21.61
N MET A 779 -30.08 1.66 -20.85
CA MET A 779 -30.49 2.28 -19.59
C MET A 779 -30.20 3.78 -19.66
N ILE A 780 -31.21 4.61 -19.39
CA ILE A 780 -31.00 6.03 -19.11
C ILE A 780 -30.73 6.19 -17.62
N GLU A 781 -29.63 6.86 -17.27
CA GLU A 781 -29.30 7.26 -15.92
C GLU A 781 -29.40 8.78 -15.80
N ILE A 782 -30.34 9.24 -14.96
CA ILE A 782 -30.48 10.66 -14.59
C ILE A 782 -29.94 10.82 -13.17
N VAL A 783 -28.85 11.59 -13.03
CA VAL A 783 -28.16 11.79 -11.76
C VAL A 783 -28.35 13.21 -11.28
N PHE A 784 -28.90 13.35 -10.07
CA PHE A 784 -29.32 14.65 -9.55
C PHE A 784 -29.18 14.71 -8.03
N ARG A 785 -29.05 15.93 -7.49
CA ARG A 785 -29.00 16.22 -6.06
C ARG A 785 -30.20 17.11 -5.67
N PRO A 786 -31.09 16.65 -4.78
CA PRO A 786 -32.15 17.49 -4.24
C PRO A 786 -31.55 18.68 -3.46
N ILE A 787 -31.94 19.90 -3.82
CA ILE A 787 -31.54 21.13 -3.11
C ILE A 787 -32.66 21.59 -2.19
N ARG A 788 -33.92 21.48 -2.63
CA ARG A 788 -35.11 21.80 -1.81
C ARG A 788 -36.29 20.94 -2.20
N HIS A 789 -36.83 20.19 -1.24
CA HIS A 789 -38.05 19.41 -1.42
C HIS A 789 -39.30 20.29 -1.44
N ARG A 790 -40.35 19.85 -2.15
CA ARG A 790 -41.74 20.27 -1.90
C ARG A 790 -42.28 19.42 -0.74
N GLY A 791 -42.97 20.03 0.23
CA GLY A 791 -43.22 19.45 1.55
C GLY A 791 -43.78 18.01 1.55
N ARG A 792 -43.33 17.20 2.52
CA ARG A 792 -43.67 15.77 2.75
C ARG A 792 -43.59 14.83 1.52
N ALA A 793 -42.54 14.95 0.71
CA ALA A 793 -42.00 13.75 0.06
C ALA A 793 -41.47 12.83 1.18
N SER A 794 -42.21 11.78 1.55
CA SER A 794 -41.76 10.86 2.59
C SER A 794 -40.53 10.12 2.10
N GLU A 795 -39.38 10.34 2.71
CA GLU A 795 -38.34 9.31 2.71
C GLU A 795 -38.97 8.05 3.31
N LYS A 796 -39.27 7.07 2.47
CA LYS A 796 -39.76 5.79 2.96
C LYS A 796 -38.57 5.03 3.52
N ALA A 797 -38.65 4.59 4.78
CA ALA A 797 -37.75 3.57 5.32
C ALA A 797 -37.91 2.26 4.53
N PRO A 798 -36.86 1.43 4.40
CA PRO A 798 -36.85 0.31 3.46
C PRO A 798 -37.99 -0.67 3.71
N THR A 799 -38.66 -1.07 2.63
CA THR A 799 -39.51 -2.28 2.63
C THR A 799 -38.66 -3.41 2.09
N VAL A 800 -38.36 -4.42 2.92
CA VAL A 800 -37.64 -5.62 2.49
C VAL A 800 -38.53 -6.34 1.48
N THR A 801 -38.20 -6.20 0.20
CA THR A 801 -38.91 -6.90 -0.89
C THR A 801 -37.91 -7.87 -1.52
N SER A 802 -38.24 -9.14 -1.39
CA SER A 802 -37.50 -10.32 -1.85
C SER A 802 -37.23 -10.31 -3.35
N THR A 803 -35.96 -10.56 -3.70
CA THR A 803 -35.46 -11.26 -4.89
C THR A 803 -36.19 -11.05 -6.23
N ILE A 804 -35.58 -10.25 -7.11
CA ILE A 804 -35.72 -10.45 -8.56
C ILE A 804 -34.72 -11.53 -8.96
N THR A 805 -35.25 -12.75 -9.13
CA THR A 805 -34.55 -13.88 -9.76
C THR A 805 -34.26 -13.55 -11.22
N VAL A 806 -32.98 -13.48 -11.58
CA VAL A 806 -32.55 -13.60 -12.98
C VAL A 806 -32.66 -15.09 -13.35
N PRO A 807 -33.38 -15.47 -14.43
CA PRO A 807 -33.39 -16.86 -14.85
C PRO A 807 -31.98 -17.23 -15.32
N GLY A 808 -31.35 -18.15 -14.59
CA GLY A 808 -30.03 -18.67 -14.92
C GLY A 808 -30.05 -19.37 -16.28
N LYS A 809 -29.05 -19.06 -17.11
CA LYS A 809 -28.59 -20.01 -18.13
C LYS A 809 -27.53 -20.89 -17.50
N ALA A 810 -27.83 -22.18 -17.50
CA ALA A 810 -26.91 -23.25 -17.16
C ALA A 810 -25.83 -23.41 -18.24
N ALA A 811 -24.66 -23.84 -17.76
CA ALA A 811 -23.44 -24.35 -18.43
C ALA A 811 -22.26 -23.37 -18.41
#